data_AF-A0A5M3YWL8-F1
#
_entry.id   AF-A0A5M3YWL8-F1
#
_cell.length_a   1.000
_cell.length_b   1.000
_cell.length_c   1.000
_cell.angle_alpha   90.00
_cell.angle_beta   90.00
_cell.angle_gamma   90.00
#
_symmetry.space_group_name_H-M   'P 1'
#
loop_
_entity.id
_entity.type
_entity.pdbx_description
1 polymer ?
#
loop_
_entity_poly.entity_id
_entity_poly.type
_entity_poly.pdbx_seq_one_letter_code
_entity_poly.pdbx_strand_id
1 'polypeptide(L)'
;MAAVWWLRLLLTLVALAPGARTQSCWRNTACSGPKNSAFSGPWEKNIYAPSSRTVSPRQILSIASPNRTTDYAKSMPYALHQNMPTVVFDFGIEVGGIVTVNYTTTGAGAIGLAFTEAKNFIGRSSDSSNGAFKGPDGALYANFTNAGHGSFVMPDEKLRGGFRYMTVFLMPEDPTTCVHVEGVSLEIAFQPTWSNLQAYQGYFHSNDQLLNRIWYSGAYTLQTNAVPVHTGRQVPMLEAGWANNATLGPGDTILVDGAKRDRAVWPGDMGIAVPSSFVSVGDMESVKNALQVMYDTQNNSTGAFDESGPPLSQKNSDTYHMWTMIGTFNYVLYTNDTDFLLKNWIKYQKAMDYIYQKVDQSSGLLNVTGTRDWARWQQGFNNTEAQMILYHTLRTGARLAKWTEDTDLLSNEWTTRAEHLRQAINQHCWDDEYGAFKDNATTTALHPQDANSMALLYGVTDKDRAARISHRLTDNWTPIGAVAPELPENISPFISSFEVQGHFTAGRADRALELIRRSWGWYLRHPNGTQSTVVEGYLRNGSFSYRSDRGYSWDESYVSHAHGWSAGPTSALTNYVLGLSITSPVGLTWLIAPQFGDLSSVEGGFTTSLGKFYAHWERNSTETYTLHFSVPSGTRGNLTLPFIRSGEQPSITIDGNDIYRGVYYADDTATVTVSGGGAHKVIVE
;
A
#
# COMPACT_ATOMS: atom_id res chain seq x y z
N MET A 1 33.31 -45.82 50.38
CA MET A 1 33.51 -45.09 49.11
C MET A 1 32.70 -45.74 47.98
N ALA A 2 31.37 -45.62 48.05
CA ALA A 2 30.43 -45.98 46.97
C ALA A 2 29.03 -45.51 47.37
N ALA A 3 28.77 -44.19 47.38
CA ALA A 3 27.43 -43.62 47.57
C ALA A 3 27.38 -42.11 47.29
N VAL A 4 27.98 -41.59 46.21
CA VAL A 4 27.84 -40.16 45.83
C VAL A 4 27.93 -39.98 44.31
N TRP A 5 27.22 -40.76 43.50
CA TRP A 5 27.26 -40.61 42.03
C TRP A 5 25.91 -40.77 41.32
N TRP A 6 24.79 -40.61 42.03
CA TRP A 6 23.43 -40.71 41.44
C TRP A 6 22.49 -39.55 41.79
N LEU A 7 23.03 -38.40 42.22
CA LEU A 7 22.23 -37.18 42.47
C LEU A 7 22.69 -35.94 41.67
N ARG A 8 23.53 -36.13 40.64
CA ARG A 8 24.04 -35.04 39.77
C ARG A 8 23.68 -35.20 38.29
N LEU A 9 22.67 -36.01 37.96
CA LEU A 9 22.20 -36.17 36.58
C LEU A 9 20.76 -35.69 36.33
N LEU A 10 20.13 -35.05 37.32
CA LEU A 10 18.75 -34.55 37.22
C LEU A 10 18.61 -33.02 37.39
N LEU A 11 19.74 -32.28 37.40
CA LEU A 11 19.76 -30.81 37.54
C LEU A 11 20.50 -30.08 36.40
N THR A 12 20.83 -30.78 35.31
CA THR A 12 21.48 -30.20 34.13
C THR A 12 20.70 -30.52 32.85
N LEU A 13 19.41 -30.17 32.83
CA LEU A 13 18.55 -30.19 31.64
C LEU A 13 17.50 -29.06 31.66
N VAL A 14 17.83 -27.92 32.28
CA VAL A 14 17.05 -26.68 32.19
C VAL A 14 17.99 -25.53 31.90
N ALA A 15 18.52 -25.49 30.69
CA ALA A 15 19.03 -24.27 30.07
C ALA A 15 18.93 -24.44 28.55
N LEU A 16 18.36 -23.43 27.88
CA LEU A 16 18.12 -23.31 26.44
C LEU A 16 16.80 -23.90 25.91
N ALA A 17 15.68 -23.57 26.56
CA ALA A 17 14.52 -23.17 25.77
C ALA A 17 14.65 -21.65 25.57
N PRO A 18 14.73 -21.12 24.34
CA PRO A 18 14.48 -19.69 24.16
C PRO A 18 13.11 -19.45 24.76
N GLY A 19 12.99 -18.55 25.73
CA GLY A 19 11.70 -18.19 26.29
C GLY A 19 10.81 -17.80 25.13
N ALA A 20 9.90 -18.68 24.74
CA ALA A 20 8.87 -18.39 23.77
C ALA A 20 8.00 -17.35 24.46
N ARG A 21 8.37 -16.06 24.34
CA ARG A 21 7.44 -14.97 24.58
C ARG A 21 6.24 -15.31 23.71
N THR A 22 5.14 -15.70 24.34
CA THR A 22 3.88 -15.98 23.68
C THR A 22 3.59 -14.79 22.77
N GLN A 23 3.68 -14.99 21.45
CA GLN A 23 3.40 -13.94 20.49
C GLN A 23 1.98 -13.44 20.76
N SER A 24 1.86 -12.21 21.24
CA SER A 24 0.59 -11.59 21.54
C SER A 24 0.18 -10.64 20.42
N CYS A 25 -1.13 -10.52 20.26
CA CYS A 25 -1.75 -9.44 19.52
C CYS A 25 -1.61 -8.13 20.31
N TRP A 26 -1.98 -7.02 19.68
CA TRP A 26 -1.82 -5.73 20.32
C TRP A 26 -2.79 -5.61 21.51
N ARG A 27 -2.22 -5.57 22.72
CA ARG A 27 -2.94 -5.39 23.98
C ARG A 27 -4.11 -6.38 24.14
N ASN A 28 -5.33 -5.87 24.29
CA ASN A 28 -6.53 -6.64 24.55
C ASN A 28 -7.24 -7.11 23.26
N THR A 29 -6.68 -6.81 22.08
CA THR A 29 -7.25 -7.25 20.80
C THR A 29 -7.14 -8.76 20.64
N ALA A 30 -8.23 -9.40 20.19
CA ALA A 30 -8.25 -10.83 19.93
C ALA A 30 -7.34 -11.18 18.74
N CYS A 31 -6.61 -12.30 18.87
CA CYS A 31 -5.80 -12.81 17.77
C CYS A 31 -6.65 -13.56 16.75
N SER A 32 -6.96 -12.90 15.63
CA SER A 32 -7.66 -13.47 14.48
C SER A 32 -6.80 -13.56 13.22
N GLY A 33 -5.60 -12.98 13.22
CA GLY A 33 -4.66 -13.04 12.11
C GLY A 33 -4.03 -14.43 11.89
N PRO A 34 -3.40 -14.64 10.73
CA PRO A 34 -2.68 -15.86 10.43
C PRO A 34 -1.52 -16.11 11.41
N LYS A 35 -1.27 -17.38 11.71
CA LYS A 35 -0.18 -17.80 12.61
C LYS A 35 1.15 -17.95 11.88
N ASN A 36 1.12 -18.30 10.60
CA ASN A 36 2.28 -18.61 9.77
C ASN A 36 2.13 -17.96 8.39
N SER A 37 3.26 -17.67 7.75
CA SER A 37 3.29 -17.30 6.33
C SER A 37 2.63 -18.40 5.50
N ALA A 38 1.86 -18.01 4.48
CA ALA A 38 1.28 -19.00 3.57
C ALA A 38 2.34 -19.69 2.71
N PHE A 39 3.45 -19.02 2.42
CA PHE A 39 4.53 -19.52 1.56
C PHE A 39 5.87 -19.34 2.27
N SER A 40 6.46 -20.44 2.74
CA SER A 40 7.78 -20.44 3.37
C SER A 40 8.87 -20.63 2.32
N GLY A 41 9.95 -19.86 2.42
CA GLY A 41 11.03 -19.90 1.43
C GLY A 41 12.06 -18.80 1.60
N PRO A 42 13.09 -18.75 0.74
CA PRO A 42 14.18 -17.77 0.84
C PRO A 42 13.72 -16.32 0.68
N TRP A 43 12.55 -16.08 0.09
CA TRP A 43 11.94 -14.75 -0.05
C TRP A 43 11.49 -14.13 1.28
N GLU A 44 11.28 -14.91 2.34
CA GLU A 44 10.91 -14.40 3.66
C GLU A 44 11.97 -13.44 4.24
N LYS A 45 13.23 -13.54 3.78
CA LYS A 45 14.30 -12.58 4.12
C LYS A 45 14.02 -11.13 3.68
N ASN A 46 13.08 -10.94 2.74
CA ASN A 46 12.68 -9.63 2.24
C ASN A 46 11.52 -9.03 3.06
N ILE A 47 10.91 -9.78 3.98
CA ILE A 47 9.85 -9.28 4.85
C ILE A 47 10.44 -8.25 5.82
N TYR A 48 9.99 -7.00 5.70
CA TYR A 48 10.39 -5.92 6.61
C TYR A 48 9.71 -6.00 7.99
N ALA A 49 8.55 -6.66 8.07
CA ALA A 49 7.81 -6.85 9.31
C ALA A 49 8.69 -7.49 10.41
N PRO A 50 8.77 -6.90 11.61
CA PRO A 50 9.54 -7.48 12.71
C PRO A 50 8.98 -8.83 13.17
N SER A 51 9.86 -9.73 13.60
CA SER A 51 9.46 -11.05 14.14
C SER A 51 8.85 -10.98 15.55
N SER A 52 8.85 -9.80 16.18
CA SER A 52 8.28 -9.53 17.49
C SER A 52 7.49 -8.23 17.50
N ARG A 53 6.41 -8.19 18.29
CA ARG A 53 5.65 -6.96 18.60
C ARG A 53 6.53 -5.92 19.29
N THR A 54 7.50 -6.36 20.10
CA THR A 54 8.39 -5.45 20.82
C THR A 54 9.73 -5.38 20.11
N VAL A 55 10.10 -4.20 19.63
CA VAL A 55 11.35 -3.94 18.92
C VAL A 55 12.21 -2.91 19.65
N SER A 56 13.50 -2.91 19.36
CA SER A 56 14.45 -1.93 19.87
C SER A 56 15.20 -1.28 18.70
N PRO A 57 15.80 -0.09 18.90
CA PRO A 57 16.65 0.53 17.89
C PRO A 57 17.78 -0.39 17.45
N ARG A 58 18.19 -0.27 16.18
CA ARG A 58 19.34 -1.01 15.65
C ARG A 58 20.62 -0.22 15.78
N GLN A 59 20.54 1.09 15.57
CA GLN A 59 21.69 1.98 15.56
C GLN A 59 21.40 3.24 16.37
N ILE A 60 22.48 3.90 16.78
CA ILE A 60 22.44 5.28 17.28
C ILE A 60 23.25 6.19 16.36
N LEU A 61 22.85 7.46 16.28
CA LEU A 61 23.57 8.51 15.55
C LEU A 61 23.46 9.85 16.29
N SER A 62 24.38 10.76 15.96
CA SER A 62 24.39 12.13 16.46
C SER A 62 23.84 13.09 15.41
N ILE A 63 23.07 14.10 15.85
CA ILE A 63 22.60 15.18 14.97
C ILE A 63 23.78 15.92 14.30
N ALA A 64 24.91 16.07 15.00
CA ALA A 64 26.10 16.72 14.46
C ALA A 64 26.85 15.88 13.42
N SER A 65 26.58 14.57 13.35
CA SER A 65 27.23 13.65 12.41
C SER A 65 26.28 12.53 12.02
N PRO A 66 25.19 12.84 11.30
CA PRO A 66 24.08 11.90 11.08
C PRO A 66 24.45 10.73 10.16
N ASN A 67 25.60 10.79 9.49
CA ASN A 67 26.13 9.71 8.66
C ASN A 67 27.05 8.73 9.42
N ARG A 68 27.40 9.05 10.68
CA ARG A 68 28.19 8.16 11.53
C ARG A 68 27.26 7.46 12.52
N THR A 69 27.06 6.17 12.33
CA THR A 69 26.22 5.34 13.18
C THR A 69 27.07 4.40 14.04
N THR A 70 26.57 4.05 15.23
CA THR A 70 27.12 2.97 16.05
C THR A 70 26.03 1.97 16.43
N ASP A 71 26.43 0.74 16.76
CA ASP A 71 25.52 -0.33 17.15
C ASP A 71 24.80 0.00 18.46
N TYR A 72 23.47 -0.11 18.49
CA TYR A 72 22.66 0.23 19.66
C TYR A 72 23.01 -0.62 20.89
N ALA A 73 23.10 -1.95 20.72
CA ALA A 73 23.35 -2.86 21.83
C ALA A 73 24.71 -2.63 22.51
N LYS A 74 25.73 -2.25 21.72
CA LYS A 74 27.07 -1.90 22.23
C LYS A 74 27.15 -0.50 22.85
N SER A 75 26.13 0.33 22.65
CA SER A 75 26.13 1.72 23.10
C SER A 75 25.32 1.97 24.37
N MET A 76 24.62 0.95 24.89
CA MET A 76 23.83 1.06 26.12
C MET A 76 24.65 0.67 27.37
N PRO A 77 24.48 1.37 28.50
CA PRO A 77 23.69 2.59 28.64
C PRO A 77 24.35 3.79 27.95
N TYR A 78 23.55 4.67 27.35
CA TYR A 78 24.05 5.88 26.69
C TYR A 78 23.92 7.10 27.60
N ALA A 79 25.04 7.79 27.86
CA ALA A 79 25.06 8.97 28.72
C ALA A 79 24.72 10.26 27.95
N LEU A 80 23.66 10.93 28.37
CA LEU A 80 23.31 12.30 28.01
C LEU A 80 23.78 13.24 29.11
N HIS A 81 24.45 14.33 28.72
CA HIS A 81 24.94 15.37 29.63
C HIS A 81 25.02 16.70 28.85
N GLN A 82 25.29 17.83 29.52
CA GLN A 82 25.21 19.16 28.91
C GLN A 82 25.97 19.31 27.58
N ASN A 83 27.17 18.71 27.45
CA ASN A 83 27.99 18.75 26.23
C ASN A 83 27.55 17.76 25.13
N MET A 84 26.79 16.72 25.49
CA MET A 84 26.19 15.76 24.55
C MET A 84 24.72 15.54 24.94
N PRO A 85 23.89 16.57 24.78
CA PRO A 85 22.54 16.57 25.33
C PRO A 85 21.55 15.81 24.45
N THR A 86 21.99 15.12 23.39
CA THR A 86 21.08 14.54 22.40
C THR A 86 21.66 13.28 21.76
N VAL A 87 20.81 12.29 21.57
CA VAL A 87 21.08 11.05 20.83
C VAL A 87 19.90 10.74 19.93
N VAL A 88 20.16 10.15 18.77
CA VAL A 88 19.11 9.71 17.85
C VAL A 88 19.19 8.19 17.72
N PHE A 89 18.06 7.54 17.94
CA PHE A 89 17.87 6.11 17.79
C PHE A 89 17.28 5.82 16.40
N ASP A 90 17.95 5.01 15.59
CA ASP A 90 17.48 4.53 14.29
C ASP A 90 17.00 3.08 14.43
N PHE A 91 15.72 2.83 14.19
CA PHE A 91 15.12 1.49 14.18
C PHE A 91 15.51 0.68 12.92
N GLY A 92 16.09 1.34 11.92
CA GLY A 92 16.56 0.77 10.65
C GLY A 92 15.46 0.55 9.62
N ILE A 93 14.20 0.59 10.06
CA ILE A 93 12.98 0.47 9.27
C ILE A 93 11.92 1.40 9.87
N GLU A 94 10.89 1.69 9.10
CA GLU A 94 9.67 2.32 9.59
C GLU A 94 9.02 1.46 10.67
N VAL A 95 8.60 2.07 11.78
CA VAL A 95 7.91 1.42 12.90
C VAL A 95 6.81 2.34 13.45
N GLY A 96 5.92 1.83 14.30
CA GLY A 96 4.86 2.66 14.88
C GLY A 96 4.17 2.01 16.07
N GLY A 97 3.87 2.79 17.11
CA GLY A 97 3.26 2.32 18.34
C GLY A 97 3.70 3.08 19.60
N ILE A 98 3.94 2.34 20.69
CA ILE A 98 4.16 2.89 22.04
C ILE A 98 5.60 2.65 22.51
N VAL A 99 6.33 3.73 22.75
CA VAL A 99 7.73 3.66 23.21
C VAL A 99 7.81 3.60 24.73
N THR A 100 8.73 2.78 25.22
CA THR A 100 9.23 2.77 26.59
C THR A 100 10.72 3.12 26.61
N VAL A 101 11.10 4.07 27.46
CA VAL A 101 12.50 4.46 27.72
C VAL A 101 12.81 4.25 29.19
N ASN A 102 13.76 3.37 29.48
CA ASN A 102 14.30 3.18 30.83
C ASN A 102 15.58 4.00 30.97
N TYR A 103 15.74 4.69 32.10
CA TYR A 103 16.87 5.59 32.31
C TYR A 103 17.26 5.70 33.79
N THR A 104 18.48 6.14 34.04
CA THR A 104 19.00 6.49 35.37
C THR A 104 19.47 7.94 35.37
N THR A 105 19.11 8.72 36.39
CA THR A 105 19.42 10.15 36.49
C THR A 105 20.35 10.44 37.67
N THR A 106 21.16 11.50 37.57
CA THR A 106 22.03 11.97 38.68
C THR A 106 21.52 13.23 39.37
N GLY A 107 20.44 13.84 38.87
CA GLY A 107 19.89 15.10 39.36
C GLY A 107 18.51 15.38 38.77
N ALA A 108 18.05 16.63 38.88
CA ALA A 108 16.74 17.08 38.38
C ALA A 108 16.79 17.56 36.92
N GLY A 109 15.69 17.40 36.20
CA GLY A 109 15.55 17.80 34.81
C GLY A 109 14.42 17.05 34.07
N ALA A 110 14.55 17.01 32.75
CA ALA A 110 13.65 16.25 31.89
C ALA A 110 14.39 15.62 30.69
N ILE A 111 13.85 14.52 30.17
CA ILE A 111 14.18 14.05 28.82
C ILE A 111 13.03 14.36 27.86
N GLY A 112 13.37 14.86 26.68
CA GLY A 112 12.45 15.06 25.56
C GLY A 112 12.57 13.95 24.52
N LEU A 113 11.45 13.57 23.89
CA LEU A 113 11.36 12.55 22.85
C LEU A 113 10.67 13.13 21.61
N ALA A 114 11.35 13.07 20.47
CA ALA A 114 10.84 13.52 19.16
C ALA A 114 10.99 12.42 18.10
N PHE A 115 10.09 12.39 17.12
CA PHE A 115 9.95 11.29 16.16
C PHE A 115 9.97 11.79 14.71
N THR A 116 10.55 11.03 13.79
CA THR A 116 10.45 11.30 12.35
C THR A 116 10.55 10.03 11.51
N GLU A 117 9.79 9.98 10.41
CA GLU A 117 9.94 8.92 9.39
C GLU A 117 11.22 9.11 8.56
N ALA A 118 11.56 10.36 8.22
CA ALA A 118 12.67 10.68 7.33
C ALA A 118 13.87 11.33 8.03
N LYS A 119 15.07 11.00 7.54
CA LYS A 119 16.35 11.37 8.18
C LYS A 119 16.59 12.89 8.18
N ASN A 120 16.14 13.60 7.15
CA ASN A 120 16.33 15.04 6.99
C ASN A 120 15.46 15.88 7.92
N PHE A 121 14.48 15.28 8.61
CA PHE A 121 13.65 15.96 9.61
C PHE A 121 14.02 15.57 11.05
N ILE A 122 15.16 14.90 11.26
CA ILE A 122 15.66 14.58 12.61
C ILE A 122 15.92 15.88 13.36
N GLY A 123 15.26 16.04 14.51
CA GLY A 123 15.43 17.19 15.38
C GLY A 123 14.91 16.92 16.78
N ARG A 124 14.85 17.98 17.59
CA ARG A 124 14.22 17.97 18.92
C ARG A 124 12.71 18.23 18.89
N SER A 125 12.15 18.45 17.70
CA SER A 125 10.72 18.43 17.43
C SER A 125 10.43 17.28 16.49
N SER A 126 9.28 16.63 16.68
CA SER A 126 8.80 15.60 15.78
C SER A 126 8.43 16.22 14.43
N ASP A 127 8.47 15.42 13.36
CA ASP A 127 7.86 15.77 12.08
C ASP A 127 6.34 15.94 12.24
N SER A 128 5.70 16.66 11.34
CA SER A 128 4.28 17.00 11.51
C SER A 128 3.35 15.85 11.18
N SER A 129 2.36 15.61 12.05
CA SER A 129 1.28 14.64 11.82
C SER A 129 -0.12 15.18 12.11
N ASN A 130 -0.26 16.30 12.83
CA ASN A 130 -1.56 16.79 13.30
C ASN A 130 -2.47 17.34 12.18
N GLY A 131 -1.91 17.95 11.12
CA GLY A 131 -2.64 18.49 9.97
C GLY A 131 -3.45 19.77 10.22
N ALA A 132 -3.36 20.40 11.38
CA ALA A 132 -3.89 21.74 11.63
C ALA A 132 -3.01 22.85 11.05
N PHE A 133 -1.69 22.59 10.94
CA PHE A 133 -0.67 23.55 10.49
C PHE A 133 -0.64 24.85 11.29
N LYS A 134 -1.07 24.81 12.56
CA LYS A 134 -1.06 25.99 13.47
C LYS A 134 0.13 26.02 14.41
N GLY A 135 0.75 24.87 14.65
CA GLY A 135 1.85 24.70 15.57
C GLY A 135 2.54 23.35 15.38
N PRO A 136 3.75 23.19 15.93
CA PRO A 136 4.53 21.96 15.74
C PRO A 136 3.93 20.80 16.54
N ASP A 137 4.20 19.58 16.10
CA ASP A 137 3.97 18.38 16.91
C ASP A 137 4.85 18.38 18.19
N GLY A 138 6.03 18.99 18.13
CA GLY A 138 6.91 19.13 19.29
C GLY A 138 7.48 17.81 19.78
N ALA A 139 7.68 17.70 21.10
CA ALA A 139 8.24 16.53 21.75
C ALA A 139 7.41 16.12 22.97
N LEU A 140 7.50 14.85 23.36
CA LEU A 140 7.02 14.38 24.65
C LEU A 140 8.09 14.57 25.71
N TYR A 141 7.71 14.81 26.96
CA TYR A 141 8.65 15.07 28.04
C TYR A 141 8.42 14.13 29.22
N ALA A 142 9.51 13.60 29.78
CA ALA A 142 9.52 12.87 31.04
C ALA A 142 10.36 13.66 32.05
N ASN A 143 9.69 14.22 33.06
CA ASN A 143 10.32 15.01 34.11
C ASN A 143 10.79 14.10 35.25
N PHE A 144 11.90 14.47 35.88
CA PHE A 144 12.46 13.79 37.05
C PHE A 144 13.05 14.81 38.02
N THR A 145 12.81 14.62 39.31
CA THR A 145 13.17 15.61 40.35
C THR A 145 14.38 15.24 41.18
N ASN A 146 14.80 13.96 41.17
CA ASN A 146 15.91 13.46 41.96
C ASN A 146 16.73 12.46 41.15
N ALA A 147 17.95 12.19 41.62
CA ALA A 147 18.74 11.06 41.13
C ALA A 147 18.01 9.72 41.39
N GLY A 148 18.06 8.80 40.43
CA GLY A 148 17.45 7.48 40.58
C GLY A 148 17.11 6.82 39.26
N HIS A 149 16.47 5.65 39.34
CA HIS A 149 15.95 4.96 38.17
C HIS A 149 14.56 5.48 37.80
N GLY A 150 14.33 5.67 36.51
CA GLY A 150 13.06 6.09 35.94
C GLY A 150 12.69 5.26 34.72
N SER A 151 11.39 5.27 34.39
CA SER A 151 10.87 4.70 33.16
C SER A 151 9.80 5.65 32.62
N PHE A 152 9.91 5.99 31.34
CA PHE A 152 8.88 6.70 30.60
C PHE A 152 8.20 5.75 29.65
N VAL A 153 6.88 5.60 29.78
CA VAL A 153 6.03 4.92 28.81
C VAL A 153 5.18 5.97 28.11
N MET A 154 5.24 6.01 26.79
CA MET A 154 4.45 6.94 25.98
C MET A 154 2.95 6.74 26.28
N PRO A 155 2.18 7.81 26.55
CA PRO A 155 0.73 7.71 26.69
C PRO A 155 0.09 7.20 25.40
N ASP A 156 -0.95 6.39 25.52
CA ASP A 156 -1.66 5.78 24.38
C ASP A 156 -2.15 6.80 23.36
N GLU A 157 -2.74 7.90 23.84
CA GLU A 157 -3.20 8.99 22.99
C GLU A 157 -2.06 9.67 22.21
N LYS A 158 -0.80 9.53 22.67
CA LYS A 158 0.39 10.05 22.01
C LYS A 158 1.09 9.01 21.14
N LEU A 159 0.46 7.87 20.87
CA LEU A 159 0.95 6.86 19.92
C LEU A 159 1.49 7.54 18.66
N ARG A 160 2.73 7.20 18.29
CA ARG A 160 3.31 7.63 17.02
C ARG A 160 3.07 6.54 15.99
N GLY A 161 2.21 6.84 15.02
CA GLY A 161 1.72 5.84 14.09
C GLY A 161 2.76 5.37 13.07
N GLY A 162 3.70 6.24 12.72
CA GLY A 162 4.85 5.96 11.87
C GLY A 162 6.04 6.84 12.27
N PHE A 163 7.21 6.23 12.43
CA PHE A 163 8.53 6.86 12.50
C PHE A 163 9.62 5.81 12.30
N ARG A 164 10.81 6.23 11.89
CA ARG A 164 12.03 5.41 11.88
C ARG A 164 13.06 5.88 12.90
N TYR A 165 13.13 7.20 13.08
CA TYR A 165 14.09 7.85 13.94
C TYR A 165 13.41 8.42 15.17
N MET A 166 14.02 8.22 16.33
CA MET A 166 13.60 8.81 17.59
C MET A 166 14.76 9.57 18.21
N THR A 167 14.60 10.88 18.39
CA THR A 167 15.55 11.73 19.11
C THR A 167 15.21 11.72 20.59
N VAL A 168 16.19 11.46 21.46
CA VAL A 168 16.11 11.69 22.91
C VAL A 168 17.09 12.78 23.29
N PHE A 169 16.63 13.78 24.04
CA PHE A 169 17.47 14.89 24.48
C PHE A 169 17.25 15.27 25.94
N LEU A 170 18.32 15.69 26.60
CA LEU A 170 18.33 16.12 27.98
C LEU A 170 18.05 17.62 28.10
N MET A 171 17.16 17.97 29.02
CA MET A 171 16.92 19.33 29.51
C MET A 171 17.20 19.35 31.02
N PRO A 172 18.46 19.58 31.42
CA PRO A 172 18.84 19.51 32.82
C PRO A 172 18.50 20.82 33.55
N GLU A 173 18.09 20.75 34.82
CA GLU A 173 17.97 21.94 35.67
C GLU A 173 19.34 22.42 36.18
N ASP A 174 20.29 21.49 36.35
CA ASP A 174 21.69 21.75 36.71
C ASP A 174 22.66 21.20 35.66
N PRO A 175 23.70 21.94 35.24
CA PRO A 175 24.73 21.50 34.29
C PRO A 175 25.37 20.12 34.55
N THR A 176 25.41 19.70 35.81
CA THR A 176 25.99 18.42 36.26
C THR A 176 25.02 17.24 36.19
N THR A 177 23.74 17.49 35.91
CA THR A 177 22.75 16.43 35.69
C THR A 177 23.11 15.64 34.44
N CYS A 178 23.24 14.33 34.63
CA CYS A 178 23.43 13.33 33.60
C CYS A 178 22.23 12.39 33.58
N VAL A 179 21.89 11.88 32.40
CA VAL A 179 20.91 10.81 32.20
C VAL A 179 21.56 9.68 31.44
N HIS A 180 21.57 8.49 32.04
CA HIS A 180 21.97 7.26 31.38
C HIS A 180 20.72 6.59 30.82
N VAL A 181 20.56 6.58 29.50
CA VAL A 181 19.50 5.81 28.84
C VAL A 181 19.90 4.34 28.89
N GLU A 182 19.19 3.55 29.68
CA GLU A 182 19.45 2.12 29.90
C GLU A 182 18.91 1.26 28.76
N GLY A 183 17.79 1.68 28.17
CA GLY A 183 17.22 1.01 27.02
C GLY A 183 15.95 1.65 26.48
N VAL A 184 15.73 1.42 25.20
CA VAL A 184 14.56 1.84 24.42
C VAL A 184 13.89 0.60 23.84
N SER A 185 12.58 0.50 24.00
CA SER A 185 11.75 -0.46 23.27
C SER A 185 10.48 0.18 22.75
N LEU A 186 9.93 -0.37 21.67
CA LEU A 186 8.66 0.02 21.07
C LEU A 186 7.75 -1.20 20.99
N GLU A 187 6.53 -1.09 21.50
CA GLU A 187 5.44 -2.02 21.19
C GLU A 187 4.74 -1.56 19.89
N ILE A 188 4.84 -2.37 18.84
CA ILE A 188 4.22 -2.14 17.54
C ILE A 188 2.69 -2.20 17.67
N ALA A 189 2.00 -1.20 17.13
CA ALA A 189 0.55 -1.11 17.21
C ALA A 189 -0.19 -1.56 15.95
N PHE A 190 0.43 -1.43 14.78
CA PHE A 190 -0.19 -1.83 13.52
C PHE A 190 -0.36 -3.36 13.42
N GLN A 191 -1.27 -3.77 12.54
CA GLN A 191 -1.77 -5.12 12.39
C GLN A 191 -2.16 -5.75 13.74
N PRO A 192 -3.12 -5.14 14.46
CA PRO A 192 -3.35 -5.40 15.89
C PRO A 192 -3.84 -6.82 16.18
N THR A 193 -4.50 -7.47 15.22
CA THR A 193 -5.09 -8.80 15.34
C THR A 193 -4.14 -9.95 15.02
N TRP A 194 -2.90 -9.66 14.60
CA TRP A 194 -1.95 -10.70 14.19
C TRP A 194 -0.95 -10.95 15.28
N SER A 195 -0.78 -12.18 15.75
CA SER A 195 0.28 -12.52 16.71
C SER A 195 1.66 -12.59 16.04
N ASN A 196 1.70 -13.06 14.79
CA ASN A 196 2.90 -13.15 13.96
C ASN A 196 2.83 -12.09 12.84
N LEU A 197 3.58 -11.00 12.98
CA LEU A 197 3.62 -9.92 11.97
C LEU A 197 4.23 -10.37 10.63
N GLN A 198 4.96 -11.47 10.58
CA GLN A 198 5.59 -11.97 9.35
C GLN A 198 4.71 -12.96 8.58
N ALA A 199 3.51 -13.26 9.08
CA ALA A 199 2.61 -14.27 8.52
C ALA A 199 1.89 -13.81 7.22
N TYR A 200 2.64 -13.34 6.23
CA TYR A 200 2.11 -12.83 4.97
C TYR A 200 1.41 -13.96 4.20
N GLN A 201 0.30 -13.62 3.54
CA GLN A 201 -0.53 -14.57 2.80
C GLN A 201 -0.24 -14.60 1.30
N GLY A 202 0.75 -13.83 0.85
CA GLY A 202 1.32 -13.89 -0.49
C GLY A 202 2.79 -13.50 -0.49
N TYR A 203 3.45 -13.73 -1.63
CA TYR A 203 4.86 -13.45 -1.82
C TYR A 203 5.21 -13.23 -3.29
N PHE A 204 6.36 -12.61 -3.52
CA PHE A 204 6.94 -12.41 -4.84
C PHE A 204 8.46 -12.54 -4.77
N HIS A 205 9.05 -13.22 -5.74
CA HIS A 205 10.48 -13.38 -5.86
C HIS A 205 10.89 -13.42 -7.32
N SER A 206 11.94 -12.68 -7.66
CA SER A 206 12.49 -12.59 -9.02
C SER A 206 14.01 -12.57 -8.98
N ASN A 207 14.61 -12.72 -10.16
CA ASN A 207 16.05 -12.54 -10.37
C ASN A 207 16.50 -11.06 -10.19
N ASP A 208 15.59 -10.10 -10.04
CA ASP A 208 15.89 -8.69 -9.72
C ASP A 208 15.63 -8.38 -8.23
N GLN A 209 16.72 -8.20 -7.48
CA GLN A 209 16.65 -7.92 -6.05
C GLN A 209 15.99 -6.56 -5.71
N LEU A 210 16.06 -5.59 -6.63
CA LEU A 210 15.40 -4.30 -6.41
C LEU A 210 13.88 -4.46 -6.50
N LEU A 211 13.37 -5.18 -7.50
CA LEU A 211 11.93 -5.44 -7.63
C LEU A 211 11.39 -6.22 -6.43
N ASN A 212 12.17 -7.21 -5.95
CA ASN A 212 11.83 -7.93 -4.71
C ASN A 212 11.65 -6.94 -3.56
N ARG A 213 12.64 -6.07 -3.31
CA ARG A 213 12.57 -5.07 -2.22
C ARG A 213 11.39 -4.10 -2.38
N ILE A 214 11.11 -3.66 -3.61
CA ILE A 214 9.97 -2.77 -3.90
C ILE A 214 8.65 -3.46 -3.57
N TRP A 215 8.46 -4.71 -3.99
CA TRP A 215 7.26 -5.48 -3.70
C TRP A 215 7.00 -5.59 -2.19
N TYR A 216 8.03 -5.95 -1.41
CA TYR A 216 7.92 -6.09 0.04
C TYR A 216 7.80 -4.75 0.77
N SER A 217 8.28 -3.65 0.21
CA SER A 217 8.11 -2.32 0.79
C SER A 217 6.66 -1.84 0.67
N GLY A 218 6.01 -2.12 -0.46
CA GLY A 218 4.57 -1.88 -0.61
C GLY A 218 3.74 -2.75 0.35
N ALA A 219 4.06 -4.05 0.44
CA ALA A 219 3.41 -4.96 1.38
C ALA A 219 3.56 -4.51 2.84
N TYR A 220 4.76 -4.08 3.23
CA TYR A 220 5.01 -3.58 4.59
C TYR A 220 4.28 -2.26 4.88
N THR A 221 4.18 -1.36 3.89
CA THR A 221 3.41 -0.12 4.03
C THR A 221 1.93 -0.39 4.31
N LEU A 222 1.34 -1.37 3.62
CA LEU A 222 -0.06 -1.75 3.85
C LEU A 222 -0.25 -2.34 5.24
N GLN A 223 0.74 -3.09 5.74
CA GLN A 223 0.73 -3.57 7.12
C GLN A 223 0.83 -2.43 8.14
N THR A 224 1.67 -1.42 7.92
CA THR A 224 1.78 -0.26 8.83
C THR A 224 0.49 0.57 8.87
N ASN A 225 -0.33 0.46 7.83
CA ASN A 225 -1.58 1.20 7.65
C ASN A 225 -2.83 0.43 8.11
N ALA A 226 -2.69 -0.84 8.50
CA ALA A 226 -3.74 -1.58 9.19
C ALA A 226 -3.64 -1.28 10.71
N VAL A 227 -4.51 -0.42 11.23
CA VAL A 227 -4.35 0.16 12.59
C VAL A 227 -5.47 -0.25 13.54
N PRO A 228 -5.26 -0.23 14.87
CA PRO A 228 -6.34 -0.39 15.83
C PRO A 228 -7.36 0.74 15.70
N VAL A 229 -8.65 0.41 15.75
CA VAL A 229 -9.74 1.35 15.41
C VAL A 229 -9.84 2.58 16.32
N HIS A 230 -9.31 2.53 17.53
CA HIS A 230 -9.32 3.66 18.49
C HIS A 230 -8.02 4.48 18.47
N THR A 231 -7.23 4.36 17.40
CA THR A 231 -5.97 5.09 17.22
C THR A 231 -6.03 6.08 16.04
N GLY A 232 -7.23 6.50 15.67
CA GLY A 232 -7.45 7.55 14.68
C GLY A 232 -6.99 8.89 15.19
N ARG A 233 -6.60 9.78 14.27
CA ARG A 233 -6.23 11.15 14.61
C ARG A 233 -7.41 11.89 15.24
N GLN A 234 -7.16 12.61 16.33
CA GLN A 234 -8.14 13.50 16.95
C GLN A 234 -8.64 14.57 15.97
N VAL A 235 -9.97 14.73 15.89
CA VAL A 235 -10.65 15.81 15.15
C VAL A 235 -11.71 16.44 16.07
N PRO A 236 -11.82 17.78 16.20
CA PRO A 236 -10.99 18.82 15.57
C PRO A 236 -9.49 18.69 15.87
N MET A 237 -8.65 19.05 14.90
CA MET A 237 -7.19 18.94 15.06
C MET A 237 -6.68 19.87 16.17
N LEU A 238 -5.64 19.43 16.87
CA LEU A 238 -4.99 20.23 17.91
C LEU A 238 -4.23 21.42 17.31
N GLU A 239 -4.08 22.50 18.07
CA GLU A 239 -3.24 23.64 17.64
C GLU A 239 -1.75 23.32 17.67
N ALA A 240 -1.31 22.49 18.62
CA ALA A 240 0.05 21.99 18.75
C ALA A 240 0.03 20.56 19.33
N GLY A 241 1.08 19.79 19.05
CA GLY A 241 1.14 18.37 19.40
C GLY A 241 0.24 17.50 18.53
N TRP A 242 0.22 16.21 18.86
CA TRP A 242 -0.67 15.24 18.21
C TRP A 242 -1.48 14.46 19.25
N ALA A 243 -2.61 13.90 18.82
CA ALA A 243 -3.36 12.90 19.56
C ALA A 243 -3.99 11.90 18.59
N ASN A 244 -3.82 10.61 18.88
CA ASN A 244 -4.30 9.47 18.12
C ASN A 244 -5.19 8.59 19.01
N ASN A 245 -6.35 9.14 19.41
CA ASN A 245 -7.30 8.54 20.37
C ASN A 245 -8.75 8.54 19.84
N ALA A 246 -8.95 8.85 18.56
CA ALA A 246 -10.28 8.88 17.95
C ALA A 246 -10.67 7.51 17.38
N THR A 247 -11.98 7.28 17.28
CA THR A 247 -12.55 6.06 16.70
C THR A 247 -12.71 6.21 15.19
N LEU A 248 -12.12 5.28 14.44
CA LEU A 248 -12.09 5.26 12.98
C LEU A 248 -13.26 4.51 12.35
N GLY A 249 -13.79 3.49 13.03
CA GLY A 249 -14.79 2.60 12.46
C GLY A 249 -15.04 1.35 13.29
N PRO A 250 -15.72 0.35 12.72
CA PRO A 250 -16.05 -0.91 13.38
C PRO A 250 -14.85 -1.88 13.43
N GLY A 251 -14.97 -2.93 14.24
CA GLY A 251 -13.99 -4.02 14.33
C GLY A 251 -12.77 -3.69 15.19
N ASP A 252 -11.74 -4.53 15.10
CA ASP A 252 -10.49 -4.36 15.86
C ASP A 252 -9.34 -3.77 15.01
N THR A 253 -9.49 -3.78 13.69
CA THR A 253 -8.48 -3.32 12.72
C THR A 253 -9.15 -2.60 11.56
N ILE A 254 -8.49 -1.59 11.00
CA ILE A 254 -9.01 -0.80 9.90
C ILE A 254 -7.87 -0.27 9.03
N LEU A 255 -8.08 -0.25 7.71
CA LEU A 255 -7.09 0.25 6.75
C LEU A 255 -7.20 1.79 6.64
N VAL A 256 -6.09 2.49 6.85
CA VAL A 256 -5.97 3.94 6.68
C VAL A 256 -5.01 4.31 5.54
N ASP A 257 -4.93 5.59 5.19
CA ASP A 257 -4.03 6.14 4.15
C ASP A 257 -2.55 5.97 4.47
N GLY A 258 -2.16 6.30 5.70
CA GLY A 258 -0.76 6.34 6.11
C GLY A 258 -0.52 6.08 7.59
N ALA A 259 0.72 5.70 7.91
CA ALA A 259 1.12 5.36 9.27
C ALA A 259 1.20 6.60 10.18
N LYS A 260 1.93 7.66 9.75
CA LYS A 260 2.19 8.87 10.54
C LYS A 260 1.01 9.85 10.60
N ARG A 261 0.66 10.45 9.45
CA ARG A 261 -0.26 11.59 9.34
C ARG A 261 -1.63 11.16 8.83
N ASP A 262 -2.63 12.01 9.06
CA ASP A 262 -4.07 11.80 8.81
C ASP A 262 -4.68 10.61 9.55
N ARG A 263 -4.17 9.39 9.32
CA ARG A 263 -4.62 8.12 9.90
C ARG A 263 -6.14 7.99 9.76
N ALA A 264 -6.63 8.16 8.54
CA ALA A 264 -8.05 8.11 8.22
C ALA A 264 -8.34 7.15 7.08
N VAL A 265 -9.59 6.69 6.97
CA VAL A 265 -10.01 5.93 5.80
C VAL A 265 -10.10 6.87 4.61
N TRP A 266 -9.27 6.67 3.61
CA TRP A 266 -9.33 7.41 2.35
C TRP A 266 -9.65 6.45 1.20
N PRO A 267 -10.89 6.47 0.68
CA PRO A 267 -11.30 5.63 -0.45
C PRO A 267 -10.39 5.71 -1.68
N GLY A 268 -9.84 6.88 -2.02
CA GLY A 268 -8.92 7.04 -3.17
C GLY A 268 -7.74 6.07 -3.13
N ASP A 269 -7.14 5.88 -1.95
CA ASP A 269 -6.05 4.92 -1.73
C ASP A 269 -6.45 3.49 -2.06
N MET A 270 -7.72 3.12 -1.84
CA MET A 270 -8.22 1.76 -2.02
C MET A 270 -8.11 1.27 -3.46
N GLY A 271 -8.08 2.19 -4.44
CA GLY A 271 -7.83 1.86 -5.85
C GLY A 271 -6.50 1.14 -6.08
N ILE A 272 -5.51 1.39 -5.24
CA ILE A 272 -4.17 0.79 -5.31
C ILE A 272 -3.90 -0.14 -4.11
N ALA A 273 -4.29 0.29 -2.91
CA ALA A 273 -4.00 -0.39 -1.66
C ALA A 273 -4.73 -1.73 -1.56
N VAL A 274 -6.00 -1.83 -1.98
CA VAL A 274 -6.78 -3.07 -1.80
C VAL A 274 -6.25 -4.23 -2.65
N PRO A 275 -6.03 -4.08 -3.97
CA PRO A 275 -5.40 -5.14 -4.77
C PRO A 275 -4.01 -5.54 -4.25
N SER A 276 -3.23 -4.55 -3.80
CA SER A 276 -1.88 -4.77 -3.28
C SER A 276 -1.92 -5.50 -1.93
N SER A 277 -2.88 -5.21 -1.06
CA SER A 277 -3.11 -5.92 0.20
C SER A 277 -3.49 -7.37 -0.07
N PHE A 278 -4.39 -7.61 -1.02
CA PHE A 278 -4.84 -8.96 -1.38
C PHE A 278 -3.68 -9.89 -1.77
N VAL A 279 -2.79 -9.44 -2.67
CA VAL A 279 -1.70 -10.30 -3.16
C VAL A 279 -0.52 -10.45 -2.19
N SER A 280 -0.49 -9.68 -1.10
CA SER A 280 0.67 -9.59 -0.20
C SER A 280 0.38 -9.99 1.24
N VAL A 281 0.02 -9.04 2.11
CA VAL A 281 -0.34 -9.33 3.51
C VAL A 281 -1.60 -10.19 3.57
N GLY A 282 -2.57 -9.97 2.69
CA GLY A 282 -3.85 -10.69 2.64
C GLY A 282 -4.88 -10.23 3.68
N ASP A 283 -4.65 -9.09 4.34
CA ASP A 283 -5.60 -8.55 5.31
C ASP A 283 -6.78 -7.84 4.62
N MET A 284 -7.86 -8.60 4.39
CA MET A 284 -9.13 -8.07 3.88
C MET A 284 -10.09 -7.63 4.99
N GLU A 285 -9.80 -7.93 6.26
CA GLU A 285 -10.67 -7.52 7.38
C GLU A 285 -10.54 -6.01 7.63
N SER A 286 -9.30 -5.49 7.60
CA SER A 286 -9.06 -4.03 7.65
C SER A 286 -9.74 -3.28 6.50
N VAL A 287 -9.78 -3.89 5.31
CA VAL A 287 -10.48 -3.35 4.13
C VAL A 287 -12.00 -3.36 4.35
N LYS A 288 -12.56 -4.47 4.84
CA LYS A 288 -13.98 -4.59 5.19
C LYS A 288 -14.42 -3.48 6.13
N ASN A 289 -13.68 -3.28 7.23
CA ASN A 289 -14.02 -2.29 8.25
C ASN A 289 -13.93 -0.86 7.72
N ALA A 290 -12.93 -0.58 6.86
CA ALA A 290 -12.79 0.70 6.19
C ALA A 290 -13.96 0.97 5.22
N LEU A 291 -14.39 -0.01 4.44
CA LEU A 291 -15.57 0.13 3.58
C LEU A 291 -16.85 0.25 4.39
N GLN A 292 -17.01 -0.56 5.44
CA GLN A 292 -18.21 -0.57 6.27
C GLN A 292 -18.44 0.80 6.92
N VAL A 293 -17.40 1.47 7.42
CA VAL A 293 -17.58 2.81 8.00
C VAL A 293 -18.02 3.85 6.96
N MET A 294 -17.58 3.73 5.69
CA MET A 294 -18.08 4.59 4.61
C MET A 294 -19.57 4.35 4.35
N TYR A 295 -20.04 3.10 4.38
CA TYR A 295 -21.48 2.78 4.30
C TYR A 295 -22.26 3.25 5.51
N ASP A 296 -21.70 3.14 6.71
CA ASP A 296 -22.36 3.53 7.96
C ASP A 296 -22.55 5.06 8.03
N THR A 297 -21.64 5.82 7.42
CA THR A 297 -21.66 7.30 7.38
C THR A 297 -22.23 7.88 6.08
N GLN A 298 -22.58 7.04 5.11
CA GLN A 298 -23.19 7.46 3.84
C GLN A 298 -24.43 8.33 4.09
N ASN A 299 -24.58 9.40 3.30
CA ASN A 299 -25.76 10.25 3.37
C ASN A 299 -27.03 9.50 2.92
N ASN A 300 -27.91 9.20 3.87
CA ASN A 300 -29.13 8.41 3.63
C ASN A 300 -30.12 9.05 2.64
N SER A 301 -30.09 10.38 2.48
CA SER A 301 -31.00 11.12 1.60
C SER A 301 -30.50 11.18 0.16
N THR A 302 -29.20 11.38 -0.03
CA THR A 302 -28.62 11.58 -1.36
C THR A 302 -27.92 10.33 -1.91
N GLY A 303 -27.46 9.41 -1.07
CA GLY A 303 -26.59 8.29 -1.47
C GLY A 303 -25.10 8.66 -1.53
N ALA A 304 -24.73 9.92 -1.27
CA ALA A 304 -23.34 10.34 -1.31
C ALA A 304 -22.51 9.73 -0.17
N PHE A 305 -21.39 9.09 -0.51
CA PHE A 305 -20.29 8.88 0.41
C PHE A 305 -19.52 10.18 0.70
N ASP A 306 -18.96 10.25 1.89
CA ASP A 306 -17.95 11.25 2.25
C ASP A 306 -16.62 10.94 1.52
N GLU A 307 -15.77 11.95 1.36
CA GLU A 307 -14.43 11.82 0.76
C GLU A 307 -13.48 11.02 1.66
N SER A 308 -13.64 11.13 2.98
CA SER A 308 -12.83 10.39 3.95
C SER A 308 -13.72 9.85 5.06
N GLY A 309 -13.33 8.75 5.69
CA GLY A 309 -14.01 8.22 6.87
C GLY A 309 -13.88 9.11 8.10
N PRO A 310 -14.67 8.83 9.15
CA PRO A 310 -14.55 9.52 10.43
C PRO A 310 -13.20 9.22 11.10
N PRO A 311 -12.76 10.09 12.03
CA PRO A 311 -13.42 11.33 12.45
C PRO A 311 -13.17 12.53 11.50
N LEU A 312 -12.39 12.33 10.43
CA LEU A 312 -12.05 13.40 9.48
C LEU A 312 -13.26 13.83 8.64
N SER A 313 -14.03 12.86 8.12
CA SER A 313 -15.34 13.06 7.46
C SER A 313 -15.39 14.23 6.46
N GLN A 314 -14.37 14.38 5.62
CA GLN A 314 -14.38 15.36 4.54
C GLN A 314 -15.42 14.99 3.49
N LYS A 315 -15.94 15.97 2.77
CA LYS A 315 -17.08 15.82 1.84
C LYS A 315 -16.79 16.53 0.53
N ASN A 316 -17.63 16.30 -0.46
CA ASN A 316 -17.61 16.95 -1.78
C ASN A 316 -16.45 16.47 -2.68
N SER A 317 -16.28 15.14 -2.78
CA SER A 317 -15.44 14.51 -3.79
C SER A 317 -16.24 13.47 -4.58
N ASP A 318 -16.38 13.68 -5.89
CA ASP A 318 -17.03 12.70 -6.77
C ASP A 318 -16.10 11.53 -7.10
N THR A 319 -14.78 11.74 -7.16
CA THR A 319 -13.80 10.68 -7.41
C THR A 319 -13.69 9.72 -6.22
N TYR A 320 -13.58 10.22 -4.98
CA TYR A 320 -13.48 9.38 -3.78
C TYR A 320 -14.80 8.65 -3.49
N HIS A 321 -15.94 9.26 -3.82
CA HIS A 321 -17.24 8.57 -3.82
C HIS A 321 -17.20 7.28 -4.65
N MET A 322 -16.71 7.39 -5.90
CA MET A 322 -16.59 6.25 -6.80
C MET A 322 -15.52 5.25 -6.36
N TRP A 323 -14.42 5.72 -5.74
CA TRP A 323 -13.41 4.82 -5.19
C TRP A 323 -13.93 3.93 -4.05
N THR A 324 -14.88 4.38 -3.22
CA THR A 324 -15.59 3.49 -2.26
C THR A 324 -16.31 2.35 -2.98
N MET A 325 -16.93 2.66 -4.13
CA MET A 325 -17.67 1.67 -4.93
C MET A 325 -16.72 0.67 -5.60
N ILE A 326 -15.60 1.13 -6.15
CA ILE A 326 -14.55 0.26 -6.73
C ILE A 326 -13.92 -0.62 -5.65
N GLY A 327 -13.62 -0.04 -4.48
CA GLY A 327 -13.13 -0.78 -3.31
C GLY A 327 -14.08 -1.89 -2.86
N THR A 328 -15.40 -1.63 -2.90
CA THR A 328 -16.43 -2.63 -2.63
C THR A 328 -16.36 -3.81 -3.61
N PHE A 329 -16.22 -3.54 -4.91
CA PHE A 329 -16.06 -4.59 -5.91
C PHE A 329 -14.80 -5.44 -5.65
N ASN A 330 -13.67 -4.80 -5.42
CA ASN A 330 -12.40 -5.50 -5.14
C ASN A 330 -12.51 -6.38 -3.89
N TYR A 331 -13.08 -5.85 -2.80
CA TYR A 331 -13.29 -6.61 -1.58
C TYR A 331 -14.11 -7.88 -1.83
N VAL A 332 -15.27 -7.77 -2.49
CA VAL A 332 -16.14 -8.92 -2.79
C VAL A 332 -15.47 -9.89 -3.77
N LEU A 333 -14.72 -9.40 -4.77
CA LEU A 333 -13.94 -10.24 -5.67
C LEU A 333 -12.94 -11.11 -4.90
N TYR A 334 -12.28 -10.56 -3.89
CA TYR A 334 -11.23 -11.25 -3.14
C TYR A 334 -11.75 -12.17 -2.03
N THR A 335 -12.90 -11.86 -1.42
CA THR A 335 -13.41 -12.58 -0.24
C THR A 335 -14.65 -13.42 -0.50
N ASN A 336 -15.42 -13.11 -1.55
CA ASN A 336 -16.77 -13.63 -1.78
C ASN A 336 -17.70 -13.39 -0.56
N ASP A 337 -17.52 -12.30 0.18
CA ASP A 337 -18.39 -11.92 1.31
C ASP A 337 -19.73 -11.38 0.78
N THR A 338 -20.63 -12.29 0.44
CA THR A 338 -21.97 -11.99 -0.05
C THR A 338 -22.84 -11.33 1.01
N ASP A 339 -22.63 -11.61 2.29
CA ASP A 339 -23.39 -11.01 3.38
C ASP A 339 -23.09 -9.51 3.49
N PHE A 340 -21.81 -9.13 3.38
CA PHE A 340 -21.41 -7.72 3.30
C PHE A 340 -22.03 -7.03 2.07
N LEU A 341 -22.01 -7.69 0.91
CA LEU A 341 -22.59 -7.14 -0.32
C LEU A 341 -24.09 -6.92 -0.16
N LEU A 342 -24.85 -7.94 0.24
CA LEU A 342 -26.31 -7.89 0.37
C LEU A 342 -26.75 -6.88 1.44
N LYS A 343 -26.04 -6.81 2.58
CA LYS A 343 -26.30 -5.81 3.63
C LYS A 343 -26.19 -4.39 3.11
N ASN A 344 -25.23 -4.12 2.23
CA ASN A 344 -24.93 -2.77 1.74
C ASN A 344 -25.48 -2.49 0.32
N TRP A 345 -26.17 -3.44 -0.32
CA TRP A 345 -26.53 -3.35 -1.74
C TRP A 345 -27.44 -2.16 -2.06
N ILE A 346 -28.48 -1.94 -1.26
CA ILE A 346 -29.38 -0.78 -1.44
C ILE A 346 -28.62 0.55 -1.31
N LYS A 347 -27.62 0.60 -0.43
CA LYS A 347 -26.74 1.78 -0.26
C LYS A 347 -25.83 1.97 -1.47
N TYR A 348 -25.30 0.88 -2.04
CA TYR A 348 -24.51 0.90 -3.28
C TYR A 348 -25.34 1.40 -4.46
N GLN A 349 -26.58 0.93 -4.62
CA GLN A 349 -27.49 1.41 -5.67
C GLN A 349 -27.73 2.92 -5.56
N LYS A 350 -28.03 3.42 -4.35
CA LYS A 350 -28.18 4.87 -4.11
C LYS A 350 -26.91 5.66 -4.43
N ALA A 351 -25.72 5.11 -4.17
CA ALA A 351 -24.46 5.74 -4.57
C ALA A 351 -24.32 5.82 -6.10
N MET A 352 -24.65 4.72 -6.81
CA MET A 352 -24.65 4.71 -8.27
C MET A 352 -25.63 5.74 -8.84
N ASP A 353 -26.84 5.83 -8.29
CA ASP A 353 -27.84 6.82 -8.69
C ASP A 353 -27.34 8.25 -8.42
N TYR A 354 -26.72 8.49 -7.27
CA TYR A 354 -26.15 9.78 -6.87
C TYR A 354 -25.10 10.31 -7.85
N ILE A 355 -24.19 9.45 -8.30
CA ILE A 355 -23.13 9.86 -9.22
C ILE A 355 -23.64 9.90 -10.67
N TYR A 356 -24.47 8.95 -11.08
CA TYR A 356 -24.93 8.86 -12.47
C TYR A 356 -25.93 9.96 -12.84
N GLN A 357 -26.74 10.46 -11.90
CA GLN A 357 -27.62 11.62 -12.15
C GLN A 357 -26.85 12.89 -12.57
N LYS A 358 -25.54 12.94 -12.33
CA LYS A 358 -24.67 14.06 -12.72
C LYS A 358 -24.16 13.93 -14.15
N VAL A 359 -24.44 12.83 -14.85
CA VAL A 359 -24.12 12.67 -16.28
C VAL A 359 -25.04 13.57 -17.09
N ASP A 360 -24.44 14.51 -17.81
CA ASP A 360 -25.14 15.40 -18.71
C ASP A 360 -25.63 14.62 -19.94
N GLN A 361 -26.94 14.68 -20.20
CA GLN A 361 -27.56 13.95 -21.31
C GLN A 361 -27.10 14.44 -22.69
N SER A 362 -26.65 15.70 -22.80
CA SER A 362 -26.25 16.27 -24.09
C SER A 362 -24.86 15.84 -24.52
N SER A 363 -23.92 15.73 -23.57
CA SER A 363 -22.54 15.31 -23.81
C SER A 363 -22.29 13.83 -23.51
N GLY A 364 -23.13 13.20 -22.70
CA GLY A 364 -22.91 11.84 -22.17
C GLY A 364 -21.77 11.76 -21.15
N LEU A 365 -21.25 12.90 -20.68
CA LEU A 365 -20.13 13.00 -19.74
C LEU A 365 -20.61 13.35 -18.33
N LEU A 366 -19.92 12.86 -17.30
CA LEU A 366 -20.12 13.27 -15.92
C LEU A 366 -19.84 14.77 -15.76
N ASN A 367 -20.74 15.50 -15.09
CA ASN A 367 -20.48 16.83 -14.59
C ASN A 367 -20.04 16.77 -13.11
N VAL A 368 -18.73 16.78 -12.90
CA VAL A 368 -18.08 16.77 -11.59
C VAL A 368 -18.40 18.06 -10.84
N THR A 369 -19.05 17.89 -9.70
CA THR A 369 -19.47 18.98 -8.79
C THR A 369 -18.85 18.84 -7.40
N GLY A 370 -18.49 17.63 -7.00
CA GLY A 370 -17.59 17.38 -5.87
C GLY A 370 -16.15 17.48 -6.33
N THR A 371 -15.53 18.63 -6.13
CA THR A 371 -14.23 18.99 -6.74
C THR A 371 -13.00 18.64 -5.90
N ARG A 372 -13.16 18.05 -4.71
CA ARG A 372 -12.02 17.57 -3.91
C ARG A 372 -11.46 16.28 -4.48
N ASP A 373 -10.14 16.13 -4.44
CA ASP A 373 -9.44 15.04 -5.11
C ASP A 373 -8.03 14.82 -4.52
N TRP A 374 -7.26 13.87 -5.07
CA TRP A 374 -5.92 13.43 -4.65
C TRP A 374 -4.81 14.53 -4.67
N ALA A 375 -5.20 15.76 -4.98
CA ALA A 375 -4.40 16.98 -5.08
C ALA A 375 -3.89 17.37 -6.46
N ARG A 376 -4.59 17.00 -7.53
CA ARG A 376 -4.52 17.74 -8.81
C ARG A 376 -4.92 19.22 -8.65
N TRP A 377 -4.42 20.12 -9.51
CA TRP A 377 -4.70 21.56 -9.42
C TRP A 377 -6.12 21.95 -9.79
N GLN A 378 -6.61 21.41 -10.91
CA GLN A 378 -7.91 21.73 -11.48
C GLN A 378 -8.78 20.47 -11.46
N GLN A 379 -10.02 20.59 -10.99
CA GLN A 379 -11.04 19.54 -10.96
C GLN A 379 -12.42 20.21 -11.12
N GLY A 380 -13.42 19.45 -11.57
CA GLY A 380 -14.78 19.91 -11.84
C GLY A 380 -15.19 19.74 -13.30
N PHE A 381 -16.44 20.05 -13.60
CA PHE A 381 -17.01 19.96 -14.96
C PHE A 381 -16.83 18.56 -15.55
N ASN A 382 -16.48 18.44 -16.82
CA ASN A 382 -16.30 17.15 -17.50
C ASN A 382 -14.86 16.65 -17.46
N ASN A 383 -14.18 16.80 -16.32
CA ASN A 383 -12.83 16.30 -16.07
C ASN A 383 -12.68 14.82 -16.46
N THR A 384 -11.66 14.53 -17.28
CA THR A 384 -11.49 13.24 -17.95
C THR A 384 -11.12 12.12 -16.97
N GLU A 385 -10.33 12.38 -15.92
CA GLU A 385 -10.02 11.38 -14.88
C GLU A 385 -11.29 10.85 -14.23
N ALA A 386 -12.19 11.74 -13.82
CA ALA A 386 -13.46 11.35 -13.22
C ALA A 386 -14.33 10.50 -14.18
N GLN A 387 -14.22 10.73 -15.49
CA GLN A 387 -14.89 9.87 -16.48
C GLN A 387 -14.30 8.46 -16.51
N MET A 388 -12.97 8.33 -16.42
CA MET A 388 -12.31 7.01 -16.38
C MET A 388 -12.73 6.23 -15.13
N ILE A 389 -12.82 6.91 -13.99
CA ILE A 389 -13.27 6.33 -12.72
C ILE A 389 -14.75 5.95 -12.80
N LEU A 390 -15.61 6.78 -13.39
CA LEU A 390 -17.03 6.44 -13.59
C LEU A 390 -17.23 5.26 -14.53
N TYR A 391 -16.47 5.20 -15.64
CA TYR A 391 -16.47 4.05 -16.54
C TYR A 391 -16.15 2.77 -15.77
N HIS A 392 -15.07 2.78 -14.99
CA HIS A 392 -14.68 1.61 -14.20
C HIS A 392 -15.72 1.27 -13.11
N THR A 393 -16.32 2.27 -12.48
CA THR A 393 -17.38 2.11 -11.47
C THR A 393 -18.62 1.44 -12.04
N LEU A 394 -19.07 1.85 -13.24
CA LEU A 394 -20.19 1.22 -13.94
C LEU A 394 -19.88 -0.23 -14.32
N ARG A 395 -18.66 -0.49 -14.82
CA ARG A 395 -18.21 -1.86 -15.19
C ARG A 395 -18.13 -2.79 -13.99
N THR A 396 -17.57 -2.32 -12.88
CA THR A 396 -17.44 -3.11 -11.64
C THR A 396 -18.78 -3.28 -10.93
N GLY A 397 -19.61 -2.24 -10.89
CA GLY A 397 -20.98 -2.31 -10.41
C GLY A 397 -21.81 -3.32 -11.20
N ALA A 398 -21.70 -3.34 -12.53
CA ALA A 398 -22.42 -4.31 -13.37
C ALA A 398 -22.04 -5.76 -13.05
N ARG A 399 -20.78 -5.99 -12.62
CA ARG A 399 -20.32 -7.31 -12.16
C ARG A 399 -20.86 -7.65 -10.76
N LEU A 400 -20.86 -6.69 -9.83
CA LEU A 400 -21.48 -6.87 -8.52
C LEU A 400 -22.96 -7.23 -8.64
N ALA A 401 -23.71 -6.58 -9.53
CA ALA A 401 -25.13 -6.85 -9.74
C ALA A 401 -25.40 -8.32 -10.07
N LYS A 402 -24.54 -8.95 -10.88
CA LYS A 402 -24.64 -10.39 -11.20
C LYS A 402 -24.41 -11.32 -10.00
N TRP A 403 -23.83 -10.82 -8.92
CA TRP A 403 -23.60 -11.57 -7.67
C TRP A 403 -24.66 -11.27 -6.60
N THR A 404 -25.69 -10.51 -6.95
CA THR A 404 -26.87 -10.23 -6.12
C THR A 404 -28.11 -10.88 -6.71
N GLU A 405 -29.26 -10.76 -6.03
CA GLU A 405 -30.53 -11.34 -6.49
C GLU A 405 -31.17 -10.61 -7.69
N ASP A 406 -30.66 -9.42 -8.08
CA ASP A 406 -31.19 -8.58 -9.17
C ASP A 406 -30.28 -8.64 -10.42
N THR A 407 -30.19 -9.82 -11.02
CA THR A 407 -28.99 -10.26 -11.76
C THR A 407 -28.76 -9.60 -13.12
N ASP A 408 -29.80 -9.40 -13.93
CA ASP A 408 -29.61 -9.05 -15.35
C ASP A 408 -30.00 -7.60 -15.70
N LEU A 409 -30.99 -7.01 -15.03
CA LEU A 409 -31.48 -5.67 -15.40
C LEU A 409 -30.45 -4.58 -15.12
N LEU A 410 -29.99 -4.47 -13.86
CA LEU A 410 -28.98 -3.50 -13.46
C LEU A 410 -27.62 -3.77 -14.13
N SER A 411 -27.26 -5.05 -14.28
CA SER A 411 -26.01 -5.41 -14.95
C SER A 411 -25.99 -4.94 -16.41
N ASN A 412 -27.08 -5.16 -17.15
CA ASN A 412 -27.20 -4.71 -18.54
C ASN A 412 -27.30 -3.18 -18.64
N GLU A 413 -28.02 -2.54 -17.73
CA GLU A 413 -28.14 -1.08 -17.67
C GLU A 413 -26.78 -0.43 -17.45
N TRP A 414 -26.07 -0.78 -16.39
CA TRP A 414 -24.77 -0.18 -16.08
C TRP A 414 -23.70 -0.52 -17.12
N THR A 415 -23.76 -1.72 -17.72
CA THR A 415 -22.91 -2.06 -18.87
C THR A 415 -23.18 -1.14 -20.06
N THR A 416 -24.44 -0.90 -20.39
CA THR A 416 -24.83 -0.01 -21.50
C THR A 416 -24.40 1.44 -21.23
N ARG A 417 -24.62 1.93 -20.00
CA ARG A 417 -24.16 3.25 -19.56
C ARG A 417 -22.64 3.40 -19.67
N ALA A 418 -21.88 2.37 -19.29
CA ALA A 418 -20.42 2.37 -19.43
C ALA A 418 -19.99 2.48 -20.90
N GLU A 419 -20.66 1.77 -21.81
CA GLU A 419 -20.33 1.83 -23.24
C GLU A 419 -20.64 3.20 -23.86
N HIS A 420 -21.77 3.81 -23.51
CA HIS A 420 -22.08 5.17 -23.95
C HIS A 420 -21.07 6.19 -23.42
N LEU A 421 -20.69 6.07 -22.14
CA LEU A 421 -19.67 6.93 -21.54
C LEU A 421 -18.31 6.76 -22.25
N ARG A 422 -17.91 5.52 -22.55
CA ARG A 422 -16.67 5.24 -23.31
C ARG A 422 -16.67 5.93 -24.68
N GLN A 423 -17.80 5.91 -25.39
CA GLN A 423 -17.95 6.60 -26.67
C GLN A 423 -17.83 8.12 -26.50
N ALA A 424 -18.53 8.69 -25.52
CA ALA A 424 -18.48 10.12 -25.20
C ALA A 424 -17.06 10.59 -24.85
N ILE A 425 -16.33 9.85 -24.01
CA ILE A 425 -14.92 10.13 -23.66
C ILE A 425 -14.06 10.20 -24.92
N ASN A 426 -14.14 9.19 -25.79
CA ASN A 426 -13.33 9.12 -27.02
C ASN A 426 -13.70 10.17 -28.05
N GLN A 427 -14.94 10.67 -28.04
CA GLN A 427 -15.42 11.72 -28.92
C GLN A 427 -14.99 13.11 -28.45
N HIS A 428 -15.08 13.37 -27.14
CA HIS A 428 -14.98 14.73 -26.60
C HIS A 428 -13.62 15.06 -25.96
N CYS A 429 -12.95 14.07 -25.37
CA CYS A 429 -11.72 14.29 -24.61
C CYS A 429 -10.45 13.89 -25.37
N TRP A 430 -10.57 13.11 -26.46
CA TRP A 430 -9.41 12.67 -27.25
C TRP A 430 -8.80 13.83 -28.06
N ASP A 431 -7.48 13.93 -28.03
CA ASP A 431 -6.70 14.82 -28.89
C ASP A 431 -5.84 13.96 -29.83
N ASP A 432 -6.22 13.91 -31.11
CA ASP A 432 -5.59 13.05 -32.09
C ASP A 432 -4.21 13.56 -32.52
N GLU A 433 -4.00 14.89 -32.53
CA GLU A 433 -2.72 15.51 -32.89
C GLU A 433 -1.67 15.23 -31.81
N TYR A 434 -2.05 15.36 -30.54
CA TYR A 434 -1.17 15.01 -29.43
C TYR A 434 -1.02 13.49 -29.27
N GLY A 435 -2.09 12.73 -29.47
CA GLY A 435 -2.11 11.28 -29.28
C GLY A 435 -2.41 10.84 -27.85
N ALA A 436 -3.14 11.65 -27.08
CA ALA A 436 -3.58 11.34 -25.72
C ALA A 436 -4.90 12.06 -25.37
N PHE A 437 -5.49 11.74 -24.24
CA PHE A 437 -6.66 12.45 -23.73
C PHE A 437 -6.26 13.78 -23.07
N LYS A 438 -7.05 14.82 -23.34
CA LYS A 438 -6.99 16.11 -22.64
C LYS A 438 -7.60 15.99 -21.25
N ASP A 439 -7.34 17.01 -20.43
CA ASP A 439 -7.85 17.13 -19.08
C ASP A 439 -9.37 17.12 -18.96
N ASN A 440 -10.06 17.65 -19.97
CA ASN A 440 -11.51 17.75 -20.03
C ASN A 440 -11.93 18.05 -21.49
N ALA A 441 -13.24 18.13 -21.75
CA ALA A 441 -13.78 18.34 -23.10
C ALA A 441 -13.73 19.82 -23.58
N THR A 442 -13.00 20.70 -22.89
CA THR A 442 -12.83 22.10 -23.30
C THR A 442 -11.55 22.30 -24.13
N THR A 443 -11.24 23.56 -24.45
CA THR A 443 -9.96 23.93 -25.08
C THR A 443 -8.91 24.04 -23.97
N THR A 444 -8.08 23.01 -23.83
CA THR A 444 -6.98 22.93 -22.88
C THR A 444 -5.77 22.26 -23.54
N ALA A 445 -4.57 22.64 -23.11
CA ALA A 445 -3.31 22.01 -23.53
C ALA A 445 -2.79 21.00 -22.50
N LEU A 446 -3.54 20.74 -21.43
CA LEU A 446 -3.17 19.79 -20.40
C LEU A 446 -3.62 18.37 -20.81
N HIS A 447 -2.66 17.44 -20.87
CA HIS A 447 -2.89 16.01 -21.03
C HIS A 447 -2.43 15.32 -19.74
N PRO A 448 -3.34 15.04 -18.79
CA PRO A 448 -2.94 14.66 -17.45
C PRO A 448 -2.47 13.20 -17.40
N GLN A 449 -1.61 12.89 -16.42
CA GLN A 449 -1.09 11.55 -16.19
C GLN A 449 -2.23 10.62 -15.71
N ASP A 450 -3.09 11.08 -14.80
CA ASP A 450 -4.19 10.31 -14.22
C ASP A 450 -5.14 9.72 -15.27
N ALA A 451 -5.80 10.55 -16.07
CA ALA A 451 -6.80 10.13 -17.03
C ALA A 451 -6.22 9.21 -18.10
N ASN A 452 -5.01 9.50 -18.57
CA ASN A 452 -4.34 8.71 -19.60
C ASN A 452 -3.87 7.36 -19.06
N SER A 453 -3.35 7.31 -17.85
CA SER A 453 -2.96 6.06 -17.18
C SER A 453 -4.17 5.16 -16.92
N MET A 454 -5.27 5.73 -16.44
CA MET A 454 -6.53 5.00 -16.21
C MET A 454 -7.21 4.58 -17.51
N ALA A 455 -7.11 5.38 -18.59
CA ALA A 455 -7.62 5.01 -19.91
C ALA A 455 -6.98 3.73 -20.44
N LEU A 456 -5.65 3.60 -20.24
CA LEU A 456 -4.92 2.37 -20.55
C LEU A 456 -5.39 1.21 -19.67
N LEU A 457 -5.37 1.40 -18.35
CA LEU A 457 -5.68 0.35 -17.38
C LEU A 457 -7.10 -0.20 -17.57
N TYR A 458 -8.07 0.66 -17.84
CA TYR A 458 -9.48 0.27 -17.95
C TYR A 458 -9.91 -0.05 -19.39
N GLY A 459 -9.03 0.04 -20.38
CA GLY A 459 -9.35 -0.32 -21.76
C GLY A 459 -10.38 0.61 -22.41
N VAL A 460 -10.30 1.91 -22.13
CA VAL A 460 -11.25 2.92 -22.63
C VAL A 460 -11.04 3.22 -24.11
N THR A 461 -9.91 2.82 -24.69
CA THR A 461 -9.53 3.12 -26.07
C THR A 461 -9.07 1.88 -26.84
N ASP A 462 -8.88 2.01 -28.16
CA ASP A 462 -8.37 0.93 -29.01
C ASP A 462 -6.85 0.73 -28.86
N LYS A 463 -6.32 -0.34 -29.47
CA LYS A 463 -4.89 -0.71 -29.35
C LYS A 463 -3.95 0.36 -29.88
N ASP A 464 -4.32 1.05 -30.97
CA ASP A 464 -3.47 2.06 -31.60
C ASP A 464 -3.37 3.30 -30.70
N ARG A 465 -4.51 3.79 -30.21
CA ARG A 465 -4.57 4.89 -29.24
C ARG A 465 -3.88 4.51 -27.93
N ALA A 466 -4.05 3.28 -27.45
CA ALA A 466 -3.37 2.81 -26.25
C ALA A 466 -1.84 2.81 -26.41
N ALA A 467 -1.32 2.38 -27.57
CA ALA A 467 0.11 2.45 -27.86
C ALA A 467 0.62 3.91 -27.88
N ARG A 468 -0.14 4.85 -28.44
CA ARG A 468 0.17 6.29 -28.44
C ARG A 468 0.19 6.88 -27.03
N ILE A 469 -0.85 6.63 -26.22
CA ILE A 469 -0.91 7.08 -24.82
C ILE A 469 0.27 6.53 -24.02
N SER A 470 0.51 5.22 -24.11
CA SER A 470 1.64 4.55 -23.45
C SER A 470 2.99 5.14 -23.86
N HIS A 471 3.12 5.67 -25.08
CA HIS A 471 4.31 6.40 -25.49
C HIS A 471 4.35 7.82 -24.90
N ARG A 472 3.25 8.58 -24.97
CA ARG A 472 3.18 9.96 -24.48
C ARG A 472 3.40 10.09 -22.98
N LEU A 473 2.95 9.12 -22.18
CA LEU A 473 3.19 9.12 -20.74
C LEU A 473 4.71 9.16 -20.41
N THR A 474 5.56 8.58 -21.26
CA THR A 474 7.03 8.61 -21.05
C THR A 474 7.64 10.01 -21.20
N ASP A 475 6.94 10.94 -21.85
CA ASP A 475 7.40 12.33 -22.02
C ASP A 475 7.50 13.06 -20.67
N ASN A 476 6.77 12.58 -19.66
CA ASN A 476 6.77 13.12 -18.28
C ASN A 476 7.89 12.56 -17.40
N TRP A 477 8.69 11.61 -17.89
CA TRP A 477 9.66 10.88 -17.06
C TRP A 477 10.91 11.70 -16.76
N THR A 478 11.28 11.69 -15.49
CA THR A 478 12.51 12.27 -14.93
C THR A 478 13.35 11.16 -14.30
N PRO A 479 14.66 11.34 -14.04
CA PRO A 479 15.53 10.29 -13.48
C PRO A 479 14.99 9.59 -12.23
N ILE A 480 14.04 10.21 -11.54
CA ILE A 480 13.48 9.74 -10.29
C ILE A 480 11.98 9.46 -10.36
N GLY A 481 11.32 9.51 -11.52
CA GLY A 481 9.87 9.21 -11.65
C GLY A 481 9.14 10.10 -12.64
N ALA A 482 7.84 9.87 -12.82
CA ALA A 482 6.97 10.64 -13.72
C ALA A 482 6.40 11.86 -13.00
N VAL A 483 6.60 13.06 -13.56
CA VAL A 483 5.98 14.28 -13.04
C VAL A 483 4.54 14.33 -13.52
N ALA A 484 3.59 14.57 -12.61
CA ALA A 484 2.19 14.69 -12.96
C ALA A 484 1.92 16.07 -13.61
N PRO A 485 1.51 16.16 -14.89
CA PRO A 485 1.22 17.45 -15.52
C PRO A 485 0.11 18.25 -14.80
N GLU A 486 -0.86 17.56 -14.22
CA GLU A 486 -1.98 18.10 -13.44
C GLU A 486 -1.59 18.52 -12.00
N LEU A 487 -0.37 18.19 -11.58
CA LEU A 487 0.28 18.65 -10.35
C LEU A 487 1.77 18.92 -10.62
N PRO A 488 2.10 20.02 -11.32
CA PRO A 488 3.46 20.29 -11.78
C PRO A 488 4.52 20.16 -10.69
N GLU A 489 5.72 19.76 -11.10
CA GLU A 489 6.90 19.47 -10.25
C GLU A 489 6.74 18.30 -9.26
N ASN A 490 5.53 17.80 -9.02
CA ASN A 490 5.31 16.69 -8.09
C ASN A 490 5.33 15.36 -8.84
N ILE A 491 5.99 14.39 -8.23
CA ILE A 491 5.93 12.98 -8.60
C ILE A 491 5.03 12.30 -7.58
N SER A 492 3.91 11.76 -8.06
CA SER A 492 2.91 11.10 -7.24
C SER A 492 2.90 9.60 -7.55
N PRO A 493 3.50 8.75 -6.68
CA PRO A 493 3.39 7.31 -6.78
C PRO A 493 1.96 6.78 -6.83
N PHE A 494 0.96 7.54 -6.37
CA PHE A 494 -0.45 7.19 -6.57
C PHE A 494 -0.77 7.10 -8.07
N ILE A 495 -0.52 8.17 -8.82
CA ILE A 495 -0.82 8.21 -10.26
C ILE A 495 0.16 7.37 -11.06
N SER A 496 1.44 7.34 -10.68
CA SER A 496 2.42 6.44 -11.30
C SER A 496 2.06 4.96 -11.10
N SER A 497 1.33 4.59 -10.05
CA SER A 497 0.83 3.22 -9.88
C SER A 497 -0.21 2.83 -10.94
N PHE A 498 -1.04 3.77 -11.38
CA PHE A 498 -1.95 3.55 -12.52
C PHE A 498 -1.16 3.51 -13.84
N GLU A 499 -0.15 4.37 -14.01
CA GLU A 499 0.69 4.39 -15.21
C GLU A 499 1.44 3.07 -15.42
N VAL A 500 2.04 2.52 -14.35
CA VAL A 500 2.71 1.21 -14.37
C VAL A 500 1.76 0.12 -14.86
N GLN A 501 0.55 0.06 -14.30
CA GLN A 501 -0.43 -0.95 -14.71
C GLN A 501 -0.95 -0.70 -16.12
N GLY A 502 -1.14 0.57 -16.51
CA GLY A 502 -1.52 0.97 -17.86
C GLY A 502 -0.49 0.54 -18.90
N HIS A 503 0.81 0.67 -18.63
CA HIS A 503 1.86 0.16 -19.50
C HIS A 503 1.81 -1.36 -19.65
N PHE A 504 1.61 -2.12 -18.56
CA PHE A 504 1.43 -3.57 -18.66
C PHE A 504 0.19 -3.95 -19.48
N THR A 505 -0.93 -3.26 -19.31
CA THR A 505 -2.15 -3.47 -20.14
C THR A 505 -1.89 -3.14 -21.61
N ALA A 506 -1.01 -2.17 -21.91
CA ALA A 506 -0.59 -1.83 -23.26
C ALA A 506 0.52 -2.75 -23.82
N GLY A 507 0.87 -3.85 -23.14
CA GLY A 507 1.92 -4.78 -23.57
C GLY A 507 3.34 -4.21 -23.46
N ARG A 508 3.55 -3.17 -22.64
CA ARG A 508 4.82 -2.45 -22.45
C ARG A 508 5.42 -2.74 -21.08
N ALA A 509 5.70 -4.00 -20.83
CA ALA A 509 6.37 -4.46 -19.61
C ALA A 509 7.73 -3.76 -19.39
N ASP A 510 8.44 -3.45 -20.48
CA ASP A 510 9.67 -2.66 -20.47
C ASP A 510 9.49 -1.30 -19.79
N ARG A 511 8.46 -0.55 -20.21
CA ARG A 511 8.15 0.77 -19.65
C ARG A 511 7.70 0.68 -18.19
N ALA A 512 6.83 -0.29 -17.90
CA ALA A 512 6.33 -0.49 -16.54
C ALA A 512 7.46 -0.79 -15.54
N LEU A 513 8.37 -1.72 -15.89
CA LEU A 513 9.52 -2.06 -15.06
C LEU A 513 10.51 -0.90 -14.93
N GLU A 514 10.75 -0.13 -16.00
CA GLU A 514 11.59 1.07 -15.91
C GLU A 514 11.03 2.10 -14.91
N LEU A 515 9.73 2.41 -15.00
CA LEU A 515 9.09 3.38 -14.10
C LEU A 515 9.11 2.89 -12.64
N ILE A 516 8.88 1.59 -12.41
CA ILE A 516 9.02 0.96 -11.09
C ILE A 516 10.43 1.21 -10.51
N ARG A 517 11.48 0.93 -11.30
CA ARG A 517 12.87 1.07 -10.87
C ARG A 517 13.29 2.53 -10.70
N ARG A 518 12.77 3.46 -11.51
CA ARG A 518 13.01 4.90 -11.40
C ARG A 518 12.40 5.48 -10.13
N SER A 519 11.10 5.31 -9.91
CA SER A 519 10.38 5.98 -8.83
C SER A 519 10.60 5.30 -7.47
N TRP A 520 10.11 4.08 -7.31
CA TRP A 520 10.22 3.34 -6.05
C TRP A 520 11.65 2.90 -5.76
N GLY A 521 12.41 2.55 -6.80
CA GLY A 521 13.80 2.19 -6.64
C GLY A 521 14.68 3.37 -6.19
N TRP A 522 14.41 4.59 -6.68
CA TRP A 522 15.08 5.79 -6.16
C TRP A 522 14.75 6.01 -4.69
N TYR A 523 13.45 6.02 -4.33
CA TYR A 523 13.02 6.27 -2.94
C TYR A 523 13.65 5.27 -1.96
N LEU A 524 13.62 3.97 -2.27
CA LEU A 524 14.16 2.92 -1.38
C LEU A 524 15.69 2.96 -1.21
N ARG A 525 16.41 3.59 -2.14
CA ARG A 525 17.86 3.80 -2.03
C ARG A 525 18.21 5.18 -1.46
N HIS A 526 17.23 6.07 -1.34
CA HIS A 526 17.48 7.43 -0.89
C HIS A 526 17.87 7.42 0.59
N PRO A 527 19.01 8.02 0.99
CA PRO A 527 19.53 7.94 2.35
C PRO A 527 18.62 8.60 3.39
N ASN A 528 17.73 9.49 2.95
CA ASN A 528 16.76 10.14 3.83
C ASN A 528 15.44 9.37 3.96
N GLY A 529 15.13 8.42 3.06
CA GLY A 529 13.90 7.64 3.11
C GLY A 529 13.92 6.56 4.19
N THR A 530 12.77 5.91 4.38
CA THR A 530 12.63 4.82 5.36
C THR A 530 13.38 3.56 4.95
N GLN A 531 13.59 3.34 3.65
CA GLN A 531 14.22 2.16 3.04
C GLN A 531 13.47 0.84 3.30
N SER A 532 12.23 0.92 3.79
CA SER A 532 11.36 -0.22 4.13
C SER A 532 9.90 -0.06 3.68
N THR A 533 9.44 1.15 3.39
CA THR A 533 8.06 1.47 3.00
C THR A 533 8.04 2.22 1.67
N VAL A 534 6.87 2.70 1.24
CA VAL A 534 6.70 3.53 0.04
C VAL A 534 6.08 4.88 0.40
N VAL A 535 6.60 5.95 -0.22
CA VAL A 535 6.30 7.35 0.11
C VAL A 535 5.04 7.84 -0.59
N GLU A 536 4.35 8.77 0.03
CA GLU A 536 3.20 9.48 -0.51
C GLU A 536 3.49 10.19 -1.85
N GLY A 537 4.62 10.89 -1.91
CA GLY A 537 5.07 11.65 -3.07
C GLY A 537 6.36 12.42 -2.78
N TYR A 538 6.94 13.04 -3.80
CA TYR A 538 8.13 13.90 -3.69
C TYR A 538 8.20 14.86 -4.87
N LEU A 539 9.08 15.85 -4.80
CA LEU A 539 9.30 16.78 -5.90
C LEU A 539 10.33 16.24 -6.89
N ARG A 540 10.24 16.70 -8.14
CA ARG A 540 11.18 16.41 -9.23
C ARG A 540 12.64 16.70 -8.87
N ASN A 541 12.89 17.66 -7.99
CA ASN A 541 14.23 18.00 -7.51
C ASN A 541 14.77 17.00 -6.46
N GLY A 542 13.98 15.99 -6.07
CA GLY A 542 14.33 14.96 -5.09
C GLY A 542 14.04 15.32 -3.63
N SER A 543 13.44 16.48 -3.34
CA SER A 543 13.04 16.83 -1.98
C SER A 543 11.74 16.12 -1.58
N PHE A 544 11.64 15.76 -0.30
CA PHE A 544 10.42 15.19 0.29
C PHE A 544 9.42 16.29 0.66
N SER A 545 9.13 17.16 -0.30
CA SER A 545 8.32 18.38 -0.12
C SER A 545 7.03 18.31 -0.95
N TYR A 546 6.55 17.09 -1.23
CA TYR A 546 5.30 16.85 -1.96
C TYR A 546 4.19 17.70 -1.39
N ARG A 547 3.54 18.50 -2.25
CA ARG A 547 2.44 19.40 -1.87
C ARG A 547 2.75 20.39 -0.73
N SER A 548 4.01 20.59 -0.36
CA SER A 548 4.37 21.54 0.71
C SER A 548 3.80 22.94 0.40
N ASP A 549 3.99 23.41 -0.82
CA ASP A 549 3.43 24.66 -1.35
C ASP A 549 1.91 24.66 -1.53
N ARG A 550 1.25 23.49 -1.40
CA ARG A 550 -0.18 23.31 -1.69
C ARG A 550 -0.87 22.31 -0.77
N GLY A 551 -1.57 22.85 0.22
CA GLY A 551 -2.41 22.07 1.12
C GLY A 551 -1.69 21.60 2.38
N TYR A 552 -0.35 21.64 2.40
CA TYR A 552 0.47 21.36 3.60
C TYR A 552 1.10 22.59 4.23
N SER A 553 0.66 23.80 3.85
CA SER A 553 1.06 25.07 4.50
C SER A 553 2.58 25.28 4.59
N TRP A 554 3.32 24.88 3.55
CA TRP A 554 4.79 24.90 3.46
C TRP A 554 5.50 23.98 4.46
N ASP A 555 4.79 23.02 5.04
CA ASP A 555 5.35 22.00 5.92
C ASP A 555 5.79 20.76 5.13
N GLU A 556 7.07 20.68 4.81
CA GLU A 556 7.65 19.55 4.09
C GLU A 556 7.66 18.26 4.91
N SER A 557 7.66 18.36 6.25
CA SER A 557 7.75 17.19 7.13
C SER A 557 6.42 16.43 7.24
N TYR A 558 5.32 17.05 6.79
CA TYR A 558 3.99 16.44 6.82
C TYR A 558 3.87 15.24 5.89
N VAL A 559 4.59 15.22 4.76
CA VAL A 559 4.58 14.13 3.77
C VAL A 559 4.74 12.76 4.46
N SER A 560 3.85 11.81 4.13
CA SER A 560 3.97 10.47 4.69
C SER A 560 4.97 9.64 3.92
N HIS A 561 5.83 8.94 4.66
CA HIS A 561 6.81 8.00 4.12
C HIS A 561 6.33 6.55 4.12
N ALA A 562 5.08 6.31 4.51
CA ALA A 562 4.40 5.02 4.52
C ALA A 562 2.93 5.22 4.12
N HIS A 563 2.67 5.39 2.82
CA HIS A 563 1.35 5.70 2.28
C HIS A 563 0.82 4.61 1.33
N GLY A 564 -0.38 4.11 1.60
CA GLY A 564 -0.96 2.91 0.96
C GLY A 564 -1.19 3.09 -0.54
N TRP A 565 -1.55 4.29 -0.97
CA TRP A 565 -1.71 4.62 -2.40
C TRP A 565 -0.45 4.43 -3.26
N SER A 566 0.73 4.26 -2.65
CA SER A 566 2.00 4.10 -3.36
C SER A 566 2.37 2.63 -3.53
N ALA A 567 1.53 1.69 -3.10
CA ALA A 567 1.82 0.25 -3.10
C ALA A 567 1.60 -0.44 -4.45
N GLY A 568 1.30 0.30 -5.54
CA GLY A 568 0.96 -0.24 -6.85
C GLY A 568 1.92 -1.29 -7.43
N PRO A 569 3.25 -1.15 -7.31
CA PRO A 569 4.17 -2.18 -7.79
C PRO A 569 3.93 -3.56 -7.16
N THR A 570 3.44 -3.63 -5.92
CA THR A 570 3.17 -4.91 -5.24
C THR A 570 2.13 -5.73 -6.00
N SER A 571 0.99 -5.12 -6.35
CA SER A 571 -0.02 -5.80 -7.18
C SER A 571 0.40 -5.93 -8.64
N ALA A 572 1.07 -4.91 -9.20
CA ALA A 572 1.45 -4.93 -10.62
C ALA A 572 2.45 -6.05 -10.96
N LEU A 573 3.47 -6.24 -10.12
CA LEU A 573 4.46 -7.32 -10.31
C LEU A 573 3.81 -8.71 -10.19
N THR A 574 2.88 -8.91 -9.25
CA THR A 574 2.14 -10.18 -9.14
C THR A 574 1.20 -10.41 -10.33
N ASN A 575 0.39 -9.40 -10.68
CA ASN A 575 -0.69 -9.58 -11.65
C ASN A 575 -0.19 -9.60 -13.10
N TYR A 576 0.89 -8.89 -13.44
CA TYR A 576 1.35 -8.74 -14.82
C TYR A 576 2.70 -9.41 -15.09
N VAL A 577 3.68 -9.30 -14.19
CA VAL A 577 5.01 -9.90 -14.41
C VAL A 577 5.00 -11.39 -14.11
N LEU A 578 4.60 -11.77 -12.90
CA LEU A 578 4.27 -13.17 -12.61
C LEU A 578 3.07 -13.61 -13.47
N GLY A 579 2.14 -12.69 -13.72
CA GLY A 579 0.97 -12.89 -14.57
C GLY A 579 -0.23 -13.51 -13.85
N LEU A 580 -0.17 -13.70 -12.54
CA LEU A 580 -1.15 -14.45 -11.77
C LEU A 580 -2.23 -13.53 -11.17
N SER A 581 -3.49 -13.71 -11.56
CA SER A 581 -4.62 -12.94 -11.04
C SER A 581 -5.91 -13.77 -10.95
N ILE A 582 -6.87 -13.33 -10.13
CA ILE A 582 -8.22 -13.91 -10.08
C ILE A 582 -9.21 -13.08 -10.91
N THR A 583 -10.14 -13.75 -11.60
CA THR A 583 -11.11 -13.10 -12.50
C THR A 583 -12.55 -13.20 -12.02
N SER A 584 -12.83 -14.00 -11.00
CA SER A 584 -14.13 -14.10 -10.32
C SER A 584 -13.95 -14.33 -8.82
N PRO A 585 -15.02 -14.27 -8.01
CA PRO A 585 -14.91 -14.32 -6.56
C PRO A 585 -14.03 -15.47 -6.08
N VAL A 586 -13.11 -15.14 -5.17
CA VAL A 586 -12.12 -16.02 -4.52
C VAL A 586 -11.26 -16.87 -5.47
N GLY A 587 -11.27 -16.58 -6.78
CA GLY A 587 -10.49 -17.31 -7.77
C GLY A 587 -11.16 -18.57 -8.31
N LEU A 588 -12.49 -18.68 -8.27
CA LEU A 588 -13.22 -19.73 -9.02
C LEU A 588 -12.81 -19.75 -10.50
N THR A 589 -12.55 -18.56 -11.04
CA THR A 589 -11.80 -18.35 -12.27
C THR A 589 -10.58 -17.47 -12.07
N TRP A 590 -9.55 -17.76 -12.84
CA TRP A 590 -8.24 -17.12 -12.74
C TRP A 590 -7.57 -16.95 -14.11
N LEU A 591 -6.53 -16.12 -14.14
CA LEU A 591 -5.68 -15.87 -15.30
C LEU A 591 -4.21 -16.03 -14.89
N ILE A 592 -3.44 -16.75 -15.72
CA ILE A 592 -1.98 -16.73 -15.70
C ILE A 592 -1.51 -16.20 -17.06
N ALA A 593 -0.99 -14.98 -17.08
CA ALA A 593 -0.53 -14.28 -18.29
C ALA A 593 0.81 -13.56 -18.05
N PRO A 594 1.94 -14.28 -18.04
CA PRO A 594 3.25 -13.69 -17.71
C PRO A 594 3.70 -12.64 -18.73
N GLN A 595 4.24 -11.52 -18.25
CA GLN A 595 4.95 -10.54 -19.06
C GLN A 595 6.40 -10.43 -18.57
N PHE A 596 7.33 -11.03 -19.31
CA PHE A 596 8.71 -11.21 -18.84
C PHE A 596 9.50 -9.91 -18.69
N GLY A 597 9.27 -8.93 -19.57
CA GLY A 597 10.14 -7.76 -19.65
C GLY A 597 11.62 -8.17 -19.80
N ASP A 598 12.48 -7.65 -18.94
CA ASP A 598 13.91 -7.98 -18.89
C ASP A 598 14.28 -9.07 -17.86
N LEU A 599 13.28 -9.70 -17.22
CA LEU A 599 13.50 -10.72 -16.20
C LEU A 599 13.68 -12.12 -16.79
N SER A 600 14.40 -12.97 -16.05
CA SER A 600 14.69 -14.36 -16.45
C SER A 600 13.94 -15.39 -15.60
N SER A 601 13.58 -15.06 -14.36
CA SER A 601 12.70 -15.90 -13.55
C SER A 601 11.90 -15.08 -12.55
N VAL A 602 10.67 -15.52 -12.32
CA VAL A 602 9.76 -14.97 -11.31
C VAL A 602 8.93 -16.10 -10.72
N GLU A 603 8.80 -16.10 -9.40
CA GLU A 603 7.91 -16.96 -8.63
C GLU A 603 7.11 -16.16 -7.62
N GLY A 604 5.90 -16.61 -7.32
CA GLY A 604 5.04 -15.96 -6.35
C GLY A 604 3.70 -16.62 -6.22
N GLY A 605 2.88 -16.07 -5.33
CA GLY A 605 1.58 -16.61 -5.04
C GLY A 605 0.84 -15.84 -3.96
N PHE A 606 -0.44 -16.14 -3.81
CA PHE A 606 -1.32 -15.60 -2.78
C PHE A 606 -2.35 -16.64 -2.37
N THR A 607 -3.08 -16.40 -1.29
CA THR A 607 -4.18 -17.27 -0.84
C THR A 607 -5.54 -16.65 -1.03
N THR A 608 -6.53 -17.49 -1.29
CA THR A 608 -7.95 -17.17 -1.09
C THR A 608 -8.56 -18.20 -0.14
N SER A 609 -9.86 -18.07 0.15
CA SER A 609 -10.60 -19.10 0.90
C SER A 609 -10.65 -20.46 0.19
N LEU A 610 -10.34 -20.52 -1.13
CA LEU A 610 -10.22 -21.78 -1.87
C LEU A 610 -8.87 -22.47 -1.68
N GLY A 611 -7.84 -21.74 -1.24
CA GLY A 611 -6.48 -22.26 -1.07
C GLY A 611 -5.42 -21.38 -1.71
N LYS A 612 -4.25 -21.97 -1.99
CA LYS A 612 -3.08 -21.27 -2.53
C LYS A 612 -3.15 -21.21 -4.06
N PHE A 613 -2.87 -20.03 -4.60
CA PHE A 613 -2.54 -19.81 -6.00
C PHE A 613 -1.05 -19.55 -6.08
N TYR A 614 -0.36 -20.25 -6.98
CA TYR A 614 1.08 -20.21 -7.16
C TYR A 614 1.44 -20.27 -8.63
N ALA A 615 2.45 -19.51 -9.02
CA ALA A 615 3.09 -19.62 -10.31
C ALA A 615 4.61 -19.38 -10.18
N HIS A 616 5.38 -19.97 -11.08
CA HIS A 616 6.80 -19.79 -11.25
C HIS A 616 7.11 -19.97 -12.71
N TRP A 617 7.75 -19.00 -13.35
CA TRP A 617 8.30 -19.17 -14.69
C TRP A 617 9.80 -18.90 -14.71
N GLU A 618 10.50 -19.61 -15.59
CA GLU A 618 11.93 -19.48 -15.83
C GLU A 618 12.21 -19.59 -17.33
N ARG A 619 12.99 -18.64 -17.85
CA ARG A 619 13.48 -18.62 -19.23
C ARG A 619 14.78 -19.43 -19.30
N ASN A 620 14.65 -20.69 -19.67
CA ASN A 620 15.79 -21.63 -19.74
C ASN A 620 16.79 -21.26 -20.86
N SER A 621 16.32 -20.65 -21.95
CA SER A 621 17.15 -20.19 -23.06
C SER A 621 16.44 -19.07 -23.86
N THR A 622 17.01 -18.69 -25.01
CA THR A 622 16.36 -17.81 -26.00
C THR A 622 15.28 -18.53 -26.84
N GLU A 623 15.09 -19.83 -26.62
CA GLU A 623 14.22 -20.70 -27.42
C GLU A 623 13.22 -21.49 -26.57
N THR A 624 13.28 -21.41 -25.23
CA THR A 624 12.31 -22.09 -24.38
C THR A 624 12.16 -21.41 -23.02
N TYR A 625 10.96 -21.49 -22.46
CA TYR A 625 10.71 -21.23 -21.05
C TYR A 625 9.80 -22.28 -20.44
N THR A 626 9.89 -22.43 -19.12
CA THR A 626 9.02 -23.31 -18.34
C THR A 626 8.15 -22.47 -17.41
N LEU A 627 6.89 -22.87 -17.26
CA LEU A 627 5.97 -22.34 -16.27
C LEU A 627 5.45 -23.49 -15.40
N HIS A 628 5.69 -23.40 -14.10
CA HIS A 628 5.06 -24.22 -13.08
C HIS A 628 3.95 -23.41 -12.42
N PHE A 629 2.76 -23.99 -12.26
CA PHE A 629 1.71 -23.33 -11.49
C PHE A 629 0.90 -24.33 -10.69
N SER A 630 0.30 -23.85 -9.59
CA SER A 630 -0.65 -24.61 -8.81
C SER A 630 -1.81 -23.73 -8.38
N VAL A 631 -3.02 -24.22 -8.60
CA VAL A 631 -4.27 -23.52 -8.26
C VAL A 631 -5.24 -24.49 -7.57
N PRO A 632 -6.18 -23.98 -6.74
CA PRO A 632 -7.10 -24.84 -6.02
C PRO A 632 -7.95 -25.73 -6.92
N SER A 633 -8.24 -26.95 -6.45
CA SER A 633 -9.11 -27.90 -7.15
C SER A 633 -10.51 -27.32 -7.38
N GLY A 634 -11.12 -27.66 -8.51
CA GLY A 634 -12.46 -27.17 -8.88
C GLY A 634 -12.48 -25.75 -9.46
N THR A 635 -11.32 -25.11 -9.60
CA THR A 635 -11.19 -23.83 -10.31
C THR A 635 -10.92 -24.04 -11.80
N ARG A 636 -11.10 -23.00 -12.61
CA ARG A 636 -10.84 -23.00 -14.05
C ARG A 636 -10.26 -21.68 -14.49
N GLY A 637 -9.23 -21.67 -15.32
CA GLY A 637 -8.64 -20.41 -15.77
C GLY A 637 -8.04 -20.46 -17.14
N ASN A 638 -7.64 -19.29 -17.61
CA ASN A 638 -6.94 -19.13 -18.87
C ASN A 638 -5.45 -18.97 -18.60
N LEU A 639 -4.66 -19.69 -19.38
CA LEU A 639 -3.22 -19.56 -19.44
C LEU A 639 -2.89 -18.85 -20.75
N THR A 640 -2.36 -17.62 -20.69
CA THR A 640 -1.96 -16.83 -21.86
C THR A 640 -0.44 -16.76 -21.90
N LEU A 641 0.15 -17.50 -22.83
CA LEU A 641 1.56 -17.76 -22.94
C LEU A 641 2.19 -16.81 -23.98
N PRO A 642 3.14 -15.94 -23.60
CA PRO A 642 3.84 -15.11 -24.57
C PRO A 642 4.66 -15.96 -25.55
N PHE A 643 4.70 -15.55 -26.82
CA PHE A 643 5.61 -16.14 -27.79
C PHE A 643 7.05 -15.83 -27.38
N ILE A 644 7.95 -16.76 -27.70
CA ILE A 644 9.38 -16.58 -27.47
C ILE A 644 9.95 -15.62 -28.53
N ARG A 645 9.47 -15.76 -29.76
CA ARG A 645 9.79 -14.91 -30.91
C ARG A 645 8.49 -14.40 -31.52
N SER A 646 8.41 -13.09 -31.70
CA SER A 646 7.24 -12.44 -32.32
C SER A 646 6.97 -13.04 -33.70
N GLY A 647 5.70 -13.34 -33.98
CA GLY A 647 5.25 -13.96 -35.23
C GLY A 647 5.50 -15.47 -35.36
N GLU A 648 6.22 -16.11 -34.44
CA GLU A 648 6.49 -17.56 -34.46
C GLU A 648 5.59 -18.27 -33.43
N GLN A 649 4.60 -19.03 -33.90
CA GLN A 649 3.71 -19.80 -33.01
C GLN A 649 4.50 -20.87 -32.27
N PRO A 650 4.43 -20.91 -30.92
CA PRO A 650 5.20 -21.86 -30.14
C PRO A 650 4.58 -23.25 -30.15
N SER A 651 5.40 -24.26 -29.86
CA SER A 651 4.91 -25.55 -29.37
C SER A 651 4.60 -25.43 -27.87
N ILE A 652 3.52 -26.08 -27.41
CA ILE A 652 3.08 -26.02 -26.01
C ILE A 652 2.83 -27.42 -25.51
N THR A 653 3.51 -27.80 -24.43
CA THR A 653 3.31 -29.06 -23.73
C THR A 653 2.86 -28.80 -22.31
N ILE A 654 1.75 -29.42 -21.87
CA ILE A 654 1.25 -29.37 -20.49
C ILE A 654 1.31 -30.79 -19.91
N ASP A 655 2.05 -30.94 -18.80
CA ASP A 655 2.24 -32.22 -18.10
C ASP A 655 2.73 -33.35 -19.02
N GLY A 656 3.60 -33.00 -19.98
CA GLY A 656 4.16 -33.93 -20.97
C GLY A 656 3.26 -34.22 -22.17
N ASN A 657 2.08 -33.59 -22.27
CA ASN A 657 1.16 -33.75 -23.39
C ASN A 657 1.14 -32.50 -24.26
N ASP A 658 1.31 -32.67 -25.56
CA ASP A 658 1.25 -31.56 -26.51
C ASP A 658 -0.18 -31.05 -26.69
N ILE A 659 -0.32 -29.72 -26.70
CA ILE A 659 -1.61 -29.04 -26.78
C ILE A 659 -1.78 -28.43 -28.17
N TYR A 660 -2.46 -29.17 -29.06
CA TYR A 660 -2.75 -28.72 -30.43
C TYR A 660 -4.20 -28.25 -30.63
N ARG A 661 -5.11 -28.56 -29.69
CA ARG A 661 -6.54 -28.25 -29.79
C ARG A 661 -6.96 -27.28 -28.70
N GLY A 662 -7.84 -26.35 -29.05
CA GLY A 662 -8.35 -25.35 -28.10
C GLY A 662 -7.34 -24.27 -27.73
N VAL A 663 -6.25 -24.13 -28.50
CA VAL A 663 -5.30 -23.01 -28.40
C VAL A 663 -5.81 -21.86 -29.25
N TYR A 664 -5.88 -20.67 -28.67
CA TYR A 664 -6.21 -19.44 -29.36
C TYR A 664 -4.96 -18.56 -29.48
N TYR A 665 -4.59 -18.17 -30.70
CA TYR A 665 -3.42 -17.33 -30.97
C TYR A 665 -3.85 -15.90 -31.30
N ALA A 666 -3.33 -14.93 -30.57
CA ALA A 666 -3.51 -13.50 -30.86
C ALA A 666 -2.40 -12.68 -30.20
N ASP A 667 -1.99 -11.61 -30.87
CA ASP A 667 -1.05 -10.61 -30.32
C ASP A 667 0.24 -11.22 -29.75
N ASP A 668 0.86 -12.15 -30.48
CA ASP A 668 2.05 -12.89 -30.03
C ASP A 668 1.86 -13.63 -28.69
N THR A 669 0.64 -14.11 -28.45
CA THR A 669 0.33 -14.97 -27.30
C THR A 669 -0.50 -16.18 -27.73
N ALA A 670 -0.39 -17.25 -26.95
CA ALA A 670 -1.20 -18.46 -27.06
C ALA A 670 -2.03 -18.66 -25.79
N THR A 671 -3.35 -18.67 -25.90
CA THR A 671 -4.25 -18.88 -24.77
C THR A 671 -4.81 -20.30 -24.76
N VAL A 672 -4.69 -20.98 -23.61
CA VAL A 672 -5.25 -22.30 -23.34
C VAL A 672 -6.11 -22.24 -22.07
N THR A 673 -7.31 -22.82 -22.10
CA THR A 673 -8.13 -22.95 -20.89
C THR A 673 -7.81 -24.22 -20.12
N VAL A 674 -7.48 -24.08 -18.85
CA VAL A 674 -7.17 -25.18 -17.92
C VAL A 674 -8.31 -25.31 -16.91
N SER A 675 -8.77 -26.54 -16.65
CA SER A 675 -9.91 -26.82 -15.76
C SER A 675 -9.56 -27.89 -14.73
N GLY A 676 -10.20 -27.82 -13.55
CA GLY A 676 -10.09 -28.83 -12.50
C GLY A 676 -9.09 -28.47 -11.40
N GLY A 677 -8.21 -27.51 -11.65
CA GLY A 677 -7.11 -27.11 -10.77
C GLY A 677 -6.02 -28.18 -10.64
N GLY A 678 -5.14 -28.02 -9.65
CA GLY A 678 -3.99 -28.90 -9.45
C GLY A 678 -2.66 -28.20 -9.72
N ALA A 679 -1.59 -28.99 -9.81
CA ALA A 679 -0.25 -28.52 -10.14
C ALA A 679 0.12 -28.97 -11.54
N HIS A 680 0.63 -28.04 -12.34
CA HIS A 680 0.93 -28.26 -13.75
C HIS A 680 2.33 -27.76 -14.10
N LYS A 681 2.98 -28.44 -15.04
CA LYS A 681 4.19 -27.99 -15.71
C LYS A 681 3.88 -27.71 -17.17
N VAL A 682 4.21 -26.50 -17.61
CA VAL A 682 4.07 -26.04 -18.99
C VAL A 682 5.45 -25.78 -19.56
N ILE A 683 5.70 -26.29 -20.77
CA ILE A 683 6.90 -25.99 -21.55
C ILE A 683 6.43 -25.31 -22.84
N VAL A 684 7.12 -24.23 -23.19
CA VAL A 684 6.90 -23.47 -24.42
C VAL A 684 8.22 -23.43 -25.17
N GLU A 685 8.20 -23.79 -26.46
CA GLU A 685 9.37 -23.88 -27.35
C GLU A 685 9.11 -23.20 -28.70
#